data_AF-A0A7C9PQS5-F1
#
_entry.id   AF-A0A7C9PQS5-F1
#
_cell.length_a   1.000
_cell.length_b   1.000
_cell.length_c   1.000
_cell.angle_alpha   90.00
_cell.angle_beta   90.00
_cell.angle_gamma   90.00
#
_symmetry.space_group_name_H-M   'P 1'
#
loop_
_entity.id
_entity.type
_entity.pdbx_description
1 polymer ?
#
loop_
_entity_poly.entity_id
_entity_poly.type
_entity_poly.pdbx_seq_one_letter_code
_entity_poly.pdbx_strand_id
1 'polypeptide(L)'
;MSGNIGQQTVVGSNPYLQLNNRGQTIRLELEKKQHTLGRDRAIADLVVPPDWLVISRCQAILTQSANDYHIYDGDGQKSSSNGLFLERTRITPDRGHPLTNGTEIWIGQNPKDQILLAYFNPLSGVSPPKERSISLQNRSVLLGRDPNANFQLDAPIVSRRHATIEPAPRGGYLLRDYSTNGVFVNNERVSDRAKLNDGDAIRIGPFTLVLRGDELELLDRGNEIRLDAESLIWEVPEKRGMRKRLLDNISLAIEPGQFVALVGGSGAGKSSLMRTLLGINRISSGKVYLNGDDLRKNFNIYRTQIGYVPQDDIIHKQLTVTEVLTYAAKLRLPPDTEVEPLVKQTLDMIEMSDRDRRNTLVGKLSGGQRKRVSIGVELLADPKLFFLDEPTSGLDPGLEKKMMELLRKLADQGRTIILVTHATANIKLCDRIAFLGRGGRLCYFGSPAEVFDFFHLTSGDFAEIYNQLETDASQVKQWAELFRQSPYYQRYITNHLSTGDRGNSGNAPQQVKPSPWQQFSILAQRYWRLILRDRLYLTLTLLTAPAGIGLIPFALRDKNPLIGDPEPTLAPLALRVLFVFTCAAIWVGLSASLQEIVKETAIYLRERLVNLGLWPYLHSKLFVLGSVALLQTLLMTGAILLGFQNPEPELISWQLGLGITSFLTLFASLSLGLLVSAVAKNSAQANSALPLLLLPQIIFSGVLFKMEGFASKLSWFMLSRWSVGAYGALVDVNAMVPEEEILNFYTGEPIPMPFDPTPVYEPAWQNLALNWGMLLLHAAIYLGLTWCWQKRKDSF
;
A
#
# COMPACT_ATOMS: atom_id res chain seq x y z
N MET A 1 70.73 19.57 33.74
CA MET A 1 70.20 19.39 35.12
C MET A 1 68.88 18.65 35.03
N SER A 2 68.83 17.57 35.79
CA SER A 2 67.83 16.51 35.90
C SER A 2 66.59 16.89 36.74
N GLY A 3 65.45 16.25 36.45
CA GLY A 3 64.23 16.16 37.29
C GLY A 3 62.98 16.74 36.61
N ASN A 4 61.82 16.09 36.46
CA ASN A 4 61.19 14.89 37.04
C ASN A 4 60.46 14.13 35.91
N ILE A 5 60.74 12.86 35.61
CA ILE A 5 60.16 11.64 36.20
C ILE A 5 58.64 11.71 36.41
N GLY A 6 57.93 11.22 35.38
CA GLY A 6 56.83 10.25 35.47
C GLY A 6 55.80 10.41 36.58
N GLN A 7 54.69 11.08 36.27
CA GLN A 7 53.40 10.57 36.74
C GLN A 7 53.02 9.40 35.83
N GLN A 8 53.22 8.17 36.30
CA GLN A 8 52.46 7.04 35.82
C GLN A 8 50.98 7.38 36.00
N THR A 9 50.27 7.65 34.91
CA THR A 9 48.82 7.60 34.91
C THR A 9 48.47 6.16 35.26
N VAL A 10 48.05 5.93 36.50
CA VAL A 10 47.52 4.64 36.94
C VAL A 10 46.35 4.34 36.00
N VAL A 11 46.56 3.46 35.02
CA VAL A 11 45.46 2.91 34.23
C VAL A 11 44.64 2.11 35.23
N GLY A 12 43.54 2.69 35.69
CA GLY A 12 42.65 2.06 36.65
C GLY A 12 42.33 0.64 36.18
N SER A 13 42.61 -0.35 37.02
CA SER A 13 42.37 -1.77 36.75
C SER A 13 40.89 -2.15 36.86
N ASN A 14 40.06 -1.23 37.35
CA ASN A 14 38.66 -1.48 37.65
C ASN A 14 37.80 -1.28 36.39
N PRO A 15 36.73 -2.08 36.21
CA PRO A 15 35.72 -1.81 35.21
C PRO A 15 35.05 -0.45 35.44
N TYR A 16 34.65 0.22 34.37
CA TYR A 16 33.99 1.53 34.46
C TYR A 16 32.86 1.66 33.43
N LEU A 17 31.93 2.58 33.73
CA LEU A 17 30.93 3.06 32.79
C LEU A 17 31.36 4.41 32.22
N GLN A 18 31.17 4.60 30.92
CA GLN A 18 31.32 5.86 30.25
C GLN A 18 29.96 6.29 29.70
N LEU A 19 29.44 7.42 30.15
CA LEU A 19 28.18 7.97 29.64
C LEU A 19 28.46 9.18 28.76
N ASN A 20 27.84 9.25 27.59
CA ASN A 20 27.92 10.38 26.68
C ASN A 20 26.51 10.97 26.47
N ASN A 21 26.35 12.23 26.87
CA ASN A 21 25.18 13.04 26.59
C ASN A 21 25.59 14.23 25.69
N ARG A 22 25.25 14.16 24.41
CA ARG A 22 25.52 15.23 23.42
C ARG A 22 26.96 15.78 23.46
N GLY A 23 27.95 14.88 23.53
CA GLY A 23 29.38 15.23 23.55
C GLY A 23 29.95 15.48 24.95
N GLN A 24 29.10 15.69 25.96
CA GLN A 24 29.54 15.69 27.36
C GLN A 24 29.71 14.24 27.83
N THR A 25 30.95 13.84 28.12
CA THR A 25 31.27 12.49 28.58
C THR A 25 31.63 12.48 30.06
N ILE A 26 31.05 11.54 30.81
CA ILE A 26 31.41 11.26 32.21
C ILE A 26 31.86 9.81 32.34
N ARG A 27 32.81 9.57 33.24
CA ARG A 27 33.32 8.23 33.57
C ARG A 27 33.01 7.91 35.03
N LEU A 28 32.46 6.73 35.28
CA LEU A 28 32.01 6.25 36.58
C LEU A 28 32.65 4.88 36.86
N GLU A 29 33.55 4.81 37.85
CA GLU A 29 34.27 3.59 38.23
C GLU A 29 33.37 2.62 38.99
N LEU A 30 33.53 1.31 38.76
CA LEU A 30 32.76 0.24 39.39
C LEU A 30 33.62 -0.53 40.41
N GLU A 31 33.53 -0.14 41.69
CA GLU A 31 34.37 -0.64 42.79
C GLU A 31 33.63 -1.60 43.75
N LYS A 32 32.31 -1.62 43.73
CA LYS A 32 31.45 -2.36 44.68
C LYS A 32 30.76 -3.52 43.98
N LYS A 33 30.39 -4.54 44.78
CA LYS A 33 29.56 -5.66 44.31
C LYS A 33 28.21 -5.22 43.75
N GLN A 34 27.68 -4.08 44.20
CA GLN A 34 26.43 -3.52 43.72
C GLN A 34 26.53 -2.01 43.64
N HIS A 35 26.00 -1.45 42.56
CA HIS A 35 25.93 -0.02 42.29
C HIS A 35 24.52 0.37 41.83
N THR A 36 24.15 1.62 42.06
CA THR A 36 22.91 2.24 41.59
C THR A 36 23.24 3.50 40.81
N LEU A 37 22.85 3.51 39.54
CA LEU A 37 22.98 4.64 38.62
C LEU A 37 21.73 5.51 38.68
N GLY A 38 21.89 6.83 38.82
CA GLY A 38 20.74 7.74 38.82
C GLY A 38 21.08 9.21 39.06
N ARG A 39 20.06 10.07 38.98
CA ARG A 39 20.16 11.51 39.27
C ARG A 39 20.09 11.86 40.75
N ASP A 40 19.55 10.98 41.59
CA ASP A 40 19.30 11.28 43.00
C ASP A 40 20.43 10.77 43.91
N ARG A 41 21.20 11.68 44.49
CA ARG A 41 22.33 11.38 45.39
C ARG A 41 21.93 10.62 46.66
N ALA A 42 20.65 10.66 47.06
CA ALA A 42 20.19 9.94 48.24
C ALA A 42 20.05 8.42 47.99
N ILE A 43 19.96 8.01 46.71
CA ILE A 43 19.63 6.63 46.31
C ILE A 43 20.73 6.03 45.42
N ALA A 44 21.33 6.84 44.53
CA ALA A 44 22.35 6.43 43.59
C ALA A 44 23.75 6.75 44.12
N ASP A 45 24.67 5.80 44.01
CA ASP A 45 26.09 6.03 44.25
C ASP A 45 26.86 6.35 42.96
N LEU A 46 26.36 5.92 41.81
CA LEU A 46 26.81 6.37 40.49
C LEU A 46 25.92 7.55 40.04
N VAL A 47 26.32 8.76 40.42
CA VAL A 47 25.49 9.97 40.26
C VAL A 47 25.84 10.70 38.97
N VAL A 48 24.82 11.03 38.19
CA VAL A 48 24.94 11.84 36.97
C VAL A 48 24.54 13.31 37.22
N PRO A 49 24.90 14.25 36.33
CA PRO A 49 24.46 15.64 36.44
C PRO A 49 22.93 15.79 36.53
N PRO A 50 22.40 16.69 37.38
CA PRO A 50 20.96 16.82 37.63
C PRO A 50 20.16 17.34 36.42
N ASP A 51 20.83 18.02 35.49
CA ASP A 51 20.30 18.54 34.23
C ASP A 51 20.11 17.46 33.15
N TRP A 52 20.66 16.25 33.35
CA TRP A 52 20.44 15.10 32.46
C TRP A 52 19.07 14.46 32.72
N LEU A 53 18.00 15.18 32.38
CA LEU A 53 16.60 14.83 32.69
C LEU A 53 16.16 13.46 32.16
N VAL A 54 16.84 12.93 31.14
CA VAL A 54 16.59 11.61 30.55
C VAL A 54 16.95 10.45 31.50
N ILE A 55 17.96 10.60 32.36
CA ILE A 55 18.28 9.57 33.37
C ILE A 55 17.27 9.66 34.50
N SER A 56 16.73 8.57 35.05
CA SER A 56 15.76 8.61 36.15
C SER A 56 16.43 8.89 37.51
N ARG A 57 15.64 9.11 38.58
CA ARG A 57 16.19 9.22 39.96
C ARG A 57 16.98 7.97 40.35
N CYS A 58 16.40 6.80 40.06
CA CYS A 58 17.05 5.50 40.02
C CYS A 58 16.86 4.96 38.60
N GLN A 59 17.95 4.89 37.82
CA GLN A 59 17.93 4.51 36.41
C GLN A 59 18.32 3.04 36.21
N ALA A 60 19.32 2.56 36.94
CA ALA A 60 19.79 1.19 36.81
C ALA A 60 20.43 0.67 38.09
N ILE A 61 20.37 -0.64 38.30
CA ILE A 61 21.18 -1.35 39.29
C ILE A 61 22.19 -2.21 38.56
N LEU A 62 23.46 -2.15 38.98
CA LEU A 62 24.50 -3.04 38.51
C LEU A 62 24.89 -3.99 39.65
N THR A 63 24.96 -5.29 39.38
CA THR A 63 25.49 -6.29 40.32
C THR A 63 26.64 -7.06 39.69
N GLN A 64 27.71 -7.26 40.45
CA GLN A 64 28.90 -7.96 39.99
C GLN A 64 28.60 -9.46 39.80
N SER A 65 28.97 -9.98 38.64
CA SER A 65 28.87 -11.39 38.28
C SER A 65 30.22 -11.86 37.73
N ALA A 66 30.95 -12.66 38.51
CA ALA A 66 32.34 -13.04 38.25
C ALA A 66 33.26 -11.81 38.06
N ASN A 67 33.86 -11.64 36.88
CA ASN A 67 34.78 -10.54 36.55
C ASN A 67 34.07 -9.34 35.87
N ASP A 68 32.77 -9.43 35.64
CA ASP A 68 31.97 -8.41 34.96
C ASP A 68 30.74 -8.01 35.79
N TYR A 69 29.88 -7.15 35.23
CA TYR A 69 28.66 -6.67 35.87
C TYR A 69 27.42 -7.07 35.09
N HIS A 70 26.31 -7.15 35.79
CA HIS A 70 24.99 -7.38 35.24
C HIS A 70 24.11 -6.17 35.54
N ILE A 71 23.53 -5.55 34.52
CA ILE A 71 22.73 -4.32 34.63
C ILE A 71 21.23 -4.64 34.59
N TYR A 72 20.45 -3.98 35.44
CA TYR A 72 19.00 -4.11 35.55
C TYR A 72 18.37 -2.72 35.42
N ASP A 73 17.25 -2.62 34.69
CA ASP A 73 16.54 -1.34 34.52
C ASP A 73 15.77 -0.96 35.79
N GLY A 74 15.84 0.32 36.16
CA GLY A 74 15.18 0.87 37.33
C GLY A 74 15.74 0.35 38.65
N ASP A 75 14.86 -0.04 39.57
CA ASP A 75 15.21 -0.45 40.94
C ASP A 75 15.25 -1.97 41.14
N GLY A 76 15.23 -2.75 40.06
CA GLY A 76 15.17 -4.22 40.09
C GLY A 76 13.77 -4.80 40.31
N GLN A 77 12.75 -3.97 40.56
CA GLN A 77 11.34 -4.39 40.60
C GLN A 77 10.46 -3.62 39.62
N LYS A 78 10.69 -2.31 39.51
CA LYS A 78 10.01 -1.36 38.64
C LYS A 78 11.00 -0.82 37.62
N SER A 79 10.52 -0.75 36.38
CA SER A 79 11.30 -0.20 35.27
C SER A 79 11.51 1.30 35.44
N SER A 80 12.62 1.80 34.91
CA SER A 80 12.89 3.24 34.93
C SER A 80 11.94 3.98 33.97
N SER A 81 11.84 5.31 34.12
CA SER A 81 10.89 6.12 33.34
C SER A 81 11.22 6.13 31.85
N ASN A 82 12.51 6.18 31.51
CA ASN A 82 12.99 6.27 30.14
C ASN A 82 13.62 4.96 29.63
N GLY A 83 13.74 3.93 30.48
CA GLY A 83 14.23 2.60 30.10
C GLY A 83 15.72 2.55 29.74
N LEU A 84 16.23 1.32 29.71
CA LEU A 84 17.54 0.96 29.17
C LEU A 84 17.34 0.10 27.93
N PHE A 85 18.02 0.41 26.84
CA PHE A 85 17.85 -0.26 25.55
C PHE A 85 19.18 -0.73 24.99
N LEU A 86 19.28 -2.03 24.74
CA LEU A 86 20.35 -2.64 23.96
C LEU A 86 19.74 -3.11 22.64
N GLU A 87 20.22 -2.60 21.50
CA GLU A 87 19.67 -2.99 20.18
C GLU A 87 18.13 -2.87 20.15
N ARG A 88 17.63 -1.77 20.74
CA ARG A 88 16.20 -1.44 20.93
C ARG A 88 15.35 -2.44 21.72
N THR A 89 15.95 -3.52 22.20
CA THR A 89 15.37 -4.42 23.19
C THR A 89 15.47 -3.79 24.56
N ARG A 90 14.36 -3.77 25.31
CA ARG A 90 14.37 -3.14 26.63
C ARG A 90 14.98 -4.11 27.63
N ILE A 91 16.00 -3.65 28.36
CA ILE A 91 16.50 -4.37 29.52
C ILE A 91 15.44 -4.23 30.61
N THR A 92 15.00 -5.35 31.20
CA THR A 92 13.94 -5.34 32.21
C THR A 92 14.49 -5.44 33.63
N PRO A 93 13.72 -5.03 34.65
CA PRO A 93 14.14 -5.12 36.05
C PRO A 93 14.33 -6.56 36.55
N ASP A 94 13.58 -7.52 35.99
CA ASP A 94 13.60 -8.93 36.41
C ASP A 94 14.72 -9.75 35.75
N ARG A 95 14.98 -9.49 34.46
CA ARG A 95 15.94 -10.28 33.68
C ARG A 95 17.32 -9.64 33.63
N GLY A 96 17.41 -8.31 33.58
CA GLY A 96 18.65 -7.57 33.37
C GLY A 96 19.42 -7.97 32.09
N HIS A 97 20.69 -7.57 32.01
CA HIS A 97 21.61 -7.92 30.94
C HIS A 97 23.07 -8.06 31.45
N PRO A 98 23.82 -9.10 31.05
CA PRO A 98 25.25 -9.22 31.37
C PRO A 98 26.07 -8.23 30.53
N LEU A 99 26.88 -7.40 31.18
CA LEU A 99 27.77 -6.46 30.51
C LEU A 99 29.08 -7.17 30.15
N THR A 100 29.49 -7.03 28.88
CA THR A 100 30.81 -7.44 28.39
C THR A 100 31.57 -6.22 27.90
N ASN A 101 32.91 -6.25 27.91
CA ASN A 101 33.71 -5.10 27.48
C ASN A 101 33.29 -4.58 26.09
N GLY A 102 32.94 -3.30 26.00
CA GLY A 102 32.42 -2.66 24.79
C GLY A 102 30.89 -2.70 24.64
N THR A 103 30.15 -3.19 25.64
CA THR A 103 28.66 -3.17 25.61
C THR A 103 28.16 -1.72 25.63
N GLU A 104 27.31 -1.37 24.66
CA GLU A 104 26.69 -0.06 24.48
C GLU A 104 25.18 -0.13 24.75
N ILE A 105 24.68 0.67 25.69
CA ILE A 105 23.28 0.73 26.09
C ILE A 105 22.78 2.16 25.94
N TRP A 106 21.61 2.33 25.34
CA TRP A 106 20.94 3.62 25.22
C TRP A 106 19.96 3.84 26.36
N ILE A 107 19.96 5.04 26.93
CA ILE A 107 18.97 5.50 27.90
C ILE A 107 17.99 6.43 27.18
N GLY A 108 16.70 6.06 27.18
CA GLY A 108 15.67 6.74 26.40
C GLY A 108 15.59 6.28 24.93
N GLN A 109 14.48 6.62 24.28
CA GLN A 109 14.22 6.28 22.86
C GLN A 109 14.27 7.49 21.93
N ASN A 110 14.29 8.72 22.46
CA ASN A 110 14.30 9.92 21.63
C ASN A 110 15.72 10.16 21.08
N PRO A 111 15.94 10.10 19.75
CA PRO A 111 17.26 10.29 19.16
C PRO A 111 17.95 11.62 19.52
N LYS A 112 17.17 12.66 19.84
CA LYS A 112 17.68 13.99 20.18
C LYS A 112 18.31 14.08 21.57
N ASP A 113 17.83 13.25 22.50
CA ASP A 113 18.09 13.41 23.94
C ASP A 113 18.66 12.13 24.56
N GLN A 114 18.75 11.04 23.80
CA GLN A 114 19.26 9.76 24.28
C GLN A 114 20.72 9.83 24.75
N ILE A 115 21.01 9.08 25.79
CA ILE A 115 22.33 9.01 26.41
C ILE A 115 22.93 7.64 26.12
N LEU A 116 24.16 7.62 25.61
CA LEU A 116 24.91 6.39 25.42
C LEU A 116 25.63 6.03 26.71
N LEU A 117 25.47 4.80 27.18
CA LEU A 117 26.20 4.19 28.28
C LEU A 117 27.06 3.06 27.71
N ALA A 118 28.38 3.19 27.80
CA ALA A 118 29.33 2.17 27.38
C ALA A 118 30.02 1.56 28.60
N TYR A 119 30.12 0.24 28.64
CA TYR A 119 30.84 -0.49 29.69
C TYR A 119 32.22 -0.92 29.20
N PHE A 120 33.25 -0.67 30.02
CA PHE A 120 34.62 -1.04 29.73
C PHE A 120 35.22 -1.85 30.88
N ASN A 121 35.87 -2.96 30.54
CA ASN A 121 36.64 -3.78 31.45
C ASN A 121 38.10 -3.83 30.96
N PRO A 122 39.02 -3.09 31.59
CA PRO A 122 40.43 -3.00 31.19
C PRO A 122 41.17 -4.35 31.17
N LEU A 123 40.67 -5.36 31.89
CA LEU A 123 41.22 -6.72 31.93
C LEU A 123 40.83 -7.56 30.70
N SER A 124 39.88 -7.06 29.89
CA SER A 124 39.42 -7.70 28.66
C SER A 124 40.18 -7.13 27.47
N GLY A 125 41.12 -7.89 26.89
CA GLY A 125 41.97 -7.47 25.75
C GLY A 125 41.26 -7.24 24.41
N VAL A 126 39.97 -6.91 24.42
CA VAL A 126 39.14 -6.72 23.22
C VAL A 126 39.05 -5.24 22.89
N SER A 127 39.46 -4.86 21.69
CA SER A 127 39.33 -3.48 21.19
C SER A 127 37.85 -3.12 20.95
N PRO A 128 37.43 -1.87 21.22
CA PRO A 128 36.07 -1.42 20.94
C PRO A 128 35.74 -1.54 19.43
N PRO A 129 34.46 -1.75 19.08
CA PRO A 129 34.05 -1.91 17.69
C PRO A 129 34.38 -0.69 16.82
N LYS A 130 34.73 -0.94 15.55
CA LYS A 130 35.09 0.08 14.53
C LYS A 130 33.94 1.05 14.25
N GLU A 131 34.30 2.32 14.08
CA GLU A 131 33.47 3.52 14.02
C GLU A 131 32.22 3.42 13.13
N ARG A 132 31.07 3.77 13.72
CA ARG A 132 29.75 3.93 13.08
C ARG A 132 29.52 5.36 12.55
N SER A 133 30.58 6.16 12.38
CA SER A 133 30.50 7.58 12.05
C SER A 133 31.34 7.96 10.84
N ILE A 134 31.05 9.11 10.25
CA ILE A 134 31.87 9.72 9.21
C ILE A 134 32.03 11.22 9.44
N SER A 135 33.27 11.68 9.36
CA SER A 135 33.56 13.10 9.44
C SER A 135 33.07 13.86 8.21
N LEU A 136 32.41 14.99 8.43
CA LEU A 136 31.92 15.91 7.41
C LEU A 136 32.87 17.10 7.18
N GLN A 137 34.00 17.18 7.89
CA GLN A 137 34.90 18.33 7.83
C GLN A 137 35.37 18.64 6.39
N ASN A 138 34.99 19.84 5.91
CA ASN A 138 35.36 20.43 4.62
C ASN A 138 35.19 19.53 3.38
N ARG A 139 34.26 18.56 3.43
CA ARG A 139 34.00 17.67 2.28
C ARG A 139 32.51 17.42 2.07
N SER A 140 32.16 17.14 0.82
CA SER A 140 30.84 16.61 0.48
C SER A 140 30.78 15.12 0.81
N VAL A 141 29.70 14.68 1.48
CA VAL A 141 29.45 13.27 1.80
C VAL A 141 28.21 12.79 1.06
N LEU A 142 28.39 11.81 0.19
CA LEU A 142 27.32 11.11 -0.51
C LEU A 142 26.75 9.99 0.37
N LEU A 143 25.44 10.03 0.58
CA LEU A 143 24.65 9.00 1.25
C LEU A 143 23.82 8.23 0.21
N GLY A 144 23.84 6.91 0.26
CA GLY A 144 22.98 6.07 -0.59
C GLY A 144 23.46 4.64 -0.74
N ARG A 145 22.74 3.87 -1.55
CA ARG A 145 23.00 2.43 -1.76
C ARG A 145 24.23 2.14 -2.64
N ASP A 146 24.77 3.15 -3.35
CA ASP A 146 25.94 2.98 -4.20
C ASP A 146 27.13 2.42 -3.38
N PRO A 147 27.76 1.31 -3.80
CA PRO A 147 28.97 0.79 -3.15
C PRO A 147 30.13 1.80 -3.07
N ASN A 148 30.13 2.81 -3.94
CA ASN A 148 31.13 3.88 -3.95
C ASN A 148 30.69 5.14 -3.17
N ALA A 149 29.52 5.12 -2.50
CA ALA A 149 29.09 6.23 -1.66
C ALA A 149 30.06 6.42 -0.48
N ASN A 150 30.26 7.68 -0.05
CA ASN A 150 31.11 7.97 1.11
C ASN A 150 30.57 7.30 2.38
N PHE A 151 29.25 7.24 2.51
CA PHE A 151 28.56 6.49 3.56
C PHE A 151 27.49 5.60 2.93
N GLN A 152 27.80 4.32 2.80
CA GLN A 152 26.92 3.36 2.14
C GLN A 152 25.73 3.01 3.03
N LEU A 153 24.53 3.16 2.49
CA LEU A 153 23.24 2.81 3.11
C LEU A 153 22.57 1.74 2.25
N ASP A 154 22.88 0.47 2.52
CA ASP A 154 22.42 -0.65 1.71
C ASP A 154 21.01 -1.13 2.11
N ALA A 155 19.99 -0.66 1.40
CA ALA A 155 18.63 -1.19 1.48
C ALA A 155 17.86 -0.99 0.16
N PRO A 156 16.97 -1.91 -0.28
CA PRO A 156 16.28 -1.81 -1.58
C PRO A 156 15.49 -0.52 -1.80
N ILE A 157 14.98 0.09 -0.71
CA ILE A 157 14.20 1.34 -0.75
C ILE A 157 15.09 2.60 -0.82
N VAL A 158 16.40 2.47 -0.68
CA VAL A 158 17.37 3.56 -0.74
C VAL A 158 17.91 3.66 -2.18
N SER A 159 17.74 4.84 -2.80
CA SER A 159 18.37 5.18 -4.08
C SER A 159 19.90 5.08 -3.99
N ARG A 160 20.57 4.70 -5.08
CA ARG A 160 22.04 4.61 -5.18
C ARG A 160 22.69 5.92 -4.74
N ARG A 161 22.20 7.04 -5.27
CA ARG A 161 22.47 8.40 -4.78
C ARG A 161 21.20 8.93 -4.11
N HIS A 162 21.17 8.90 -2.78
CA HIS A 162 19.98 9.27 -2.01
C HIS A 162 20.04 10.74 -1.59
N ALA A 163 21.15 11.16 -0.98
CA ALA A 163 21.34 12.52 -0.50
C ALA A 163 22.82 12.91 -0.53
N THR A 164 23.12 14.21 -0.61
CA THR A 164 24.47 14.74 -0.32
C THR A 164 24.41 15.69 0.85
N ILE A 165 25.43 15.64 1.71
CA ILE A 165 25.65 16.63 2.76
C ILE A 165 26.91 17.42 2.41
N GLU A 166 26.77 18.73 2.30
CA GLU A 166 27.82 19.65 1.85
C GLU A 166 28.04 20.77 2.89
N PRO A 167 29.26 21.33 3.03
CA PRO A 167 29.51 22.48 3.89
C PRO A 167 28.69 23.71 3.43
N ALA A 168 28.01 24.38 4.35
CA ALA A 168 27.23 25.57 4.04
C ALA A 168 28.12 26.85 4.02
N PRO A 169 27.86 27.84 3.13
CA PRO A 169 28.66 29.07 3.03
C PRO A 169 28.73 29.95 4.30
N ARG A 170 27.81 29.74 5.26
CA ARG A 170 27.71 30.51 6.51
C ARG A 170 27.92 29.64 7.77
N GLY A 171 28.63 28.53 7.62
CA GLY A 171 28.84 27.54 8.69
C GLY A 171 27.68 26.55 8.85
N GLY A 172 28.00 25.35 9.32
CA GLY A 172 27.10 24.19 9.37
C GLY A 172 27.04 23.43 8.05
N TYR A 173 26.03 22.57 7.91
CA TYR A 173 25.90 21.66 6.78
C TYR A 173 24.57 21.83 6.04
N LEU A 174 24.58 21.58 4.74
CA LEU A 174 23.40 21.60 3.87
C LEU A 174 23.18 20.19 3.31
N LEU A 175 22.03 19.61 3.63
CA LEU A 175 21.58 18.36 3.04
C LEU A 175 20.80 18.65 1.75
N ARG A 176 21.06 17.88 0.70
CA ARG A 176 20.30 17.88 -0.55
C ARG A 176 19.73 16.51 -0.85
N ASP A 177 18.44 16.45 -1.14
CA ASP A 177 17.69 15.22 -1.40
C ASP A 177 17.60 14.94 -2.92
N TYR A 178 18.02 13.74 -3.35
CA TYR A 178 17.89 13.24 -4.72
C TYR A 178 17.01 11.98 -4.82
N SER A 179 16.39 11.59 -3.71
CA SER A 179 15.85 10.26 -3.51
C SER A 179 14.43 10.07 -4.09
N THR A 180 14.09 8.80 -4.34
CA THR A 180 12.73 8.42 -4.74
C THR A 180 11.76 8.33 -3.56
N ASN A 181 12.27 8.04 -2.36
CA ASN A 181 11.46 7.79 -1.16
C ASN A 181 11.55 8.91 -0.10
N GLY A 182 12.36 9.94 -0.34
CA GLY A 182 12.50 11.12 0.51
C GLY A 182 13.54 10.98 1.61
N VAL A 183 14.13 12.12 1.97
CA VAL A 183 14.89 12.31 3.20
C VAL A 183 14.03 13.05 4.21
N PHE A 184 14.11 12.66 5.49
CA PHE A 184 13.42 13.35 6.58
C PHE A 184 14.44 13.85 7.60
N VAL A 185 14.34 15.13 7.98
CA VAL A 185 15.15 15.73 9.05
C VAL A 185 14.20 16.10 10.18
N ASN A 186 14.42 15.56 11.38
CA ASN A 186 13.54 15.78 12.54
C ASN A 186 12.05 15.49 12.25
N ASN A 187 11.77 14.43 11.47
CA ASN A 187 10.45 14.02 10.98
C ASN A 187 9.80 14.94 9.93
N GLU A 188 10.48 16.01 9.50
CA GLU A 188 10.04 16.86 8.39
C GLU A 188 10.69 16.43 7.08
N ARG A 189 9.89 16.40 6.00
CA ARG A 189 10.40 16.01 4.68
C ARG A 189 11.24 17.12 4.07
N VAL A 190 12.41 16.76 3.55
CA VAL A 190 13.25 17.66 2.76
C VAL A 190 12.66 17.83 1.36
N SER A 191 12.41 19.07 0.93
CA SER A 191 11.76 19.35 -0.36
C SER A 191 12.75 19.53 -1.52
N ASP A 192 14.00 19.90 -1.23
CA ASP A 192 15.16 19.89 -2.14
C ASP A 192 16.43 20.01 -1.29
N ARG A 193 16.48 21.01 -0.40
CA ARG A 193 17.58 21.22 0.54
C ARG A 193 17.10 21.51 1.95
N ALA A 194 17.90 21.13 2.95
CA ALA A 194 17.66 21.45 4.35
C ALA A 194 18.99 21.81 5.03
N LYS A 195 18.99 22.88 5.84
CA LYS A 195 20.13 23.20 6.70
C LYS A 195 20.10 22.25 7.90
N LEU A 196 21.24 21.64 8.21
CA LEU A 196 21.44 20.77 9.36
C LEU A 196 22.09 21.55 10.51
N ASN A 197 21.60 21.32 11.72
CA ASN A 197 22.18 21.77 12.97
C ASN A 197 22.66 20.58 13.80
N ASP A 198 23.51 20.86 14.77
CA ASP A 198 23.97 19.86 15.73
C ASP A 198 22.78 19.20 16.46
N GLY A 199 22.79 17.87 16.55
CA GLY A 199 21.72 17.05 17.11
C GLY A 199 20.56 16.72 16.16
N ASP A 200 20.58 17.20 14.91
CA ASP A 200 19.52 16.88 13.94
C ASP A 200 19.54 15.38 13.58
N ALA A 201 18.36 14.76 13.64
CA ALA A 201 18.16 13.38 13.23
C ALA A 201 17.73 13.30 11.76
N ILE A 202 18.52 12.60 10.94
CA ILE A 202 18.32 12.41 9.51
C ILE A 202 17.87 10.97 9.26
N ARG A 203 16.70 10.79 8.66
CA ARG A 203 16.14 9.47 8.32
C ARG A 203 16.14 9.24 6.82
N ILE A 204 16.72 8.11 6.43
CA ILE A 204 16.85 7.64 5.05
C ILE A 204 16.43 6.17 5.00
N GLY A 205 15.24 5.89 4.47
CA GLY A 205 14.70 4.53 4.47
C GLY A 205 14.65 3.94 5.88
N PRO A 206 15.31 2.78 6.14
CA PRO A 206 15.39 2.21 7.48
C PRO A 206 16.44 2.91 8.38
N PHE A 207 17.37 3.68 7.81
CA PHE A 207 18.51 4.23 8.54
C PHE A 207 18.16 5.52 9.28
N THR A 208 18.64 5.65 10.52
CA THR A 208 18.66 6.91 11.27
C THR A 208 20.09 7.34 11.54
N LEU A 209 20.43 8.53 11.09
CA LEU A 209 21.72 9.19 11.28
C LEU A 209 21.52 10.41 12.19
N VAL A 210 22.53 10.76 12.99
CA VAL A 210 22.51 11.99 13.80
C VAL A 210 23.79 12.77 13.55
N LEU A 211 23.64 14.08 13.35
CA LEU A 211 24.78 14.98 13.25
C LEU A 211 25.24 15.37 14.68
N ARG A 212 26.49 15.09 15.03
CA ARG A 212 27.13 15.51 16.29
C ARG A 212 28.43 16.26 16.00
N GLY A 213 28.39 17.58 16.12
CA GLY A 213 29.47 18.47 15.67
C GLY A 213 29.70 18.33 14.17
N ASP A 214 30.89 17.85 13.80
CA ASP A 214 31.27 17.57 12.41
C ASP A 214 31.16 16.07 12.05
N GLU A 215 30.69 15.22 12.97
CA GLU A 215 30.56 13.78 12.77
C GLU A 215 29.12 13.40 12.46
N LEU A 216 28.92 12.58 11.43
CA LEU A 216 27.63 11.97 11.12
C LEU A 216 27.63 10.52 11.63
N GLU A 217 26.86 10.26 12.68
CA GLU A 217 26.80 8.95 13.36
C GLU A 217 25.58 8.14 12.90
N LEU A 218 25.79 6.85 12.61
CA LEU A 218 24.70 5.90 12.37
C LEU A 218 24.15 5.35 13.68
N LEU A 219 22.98 5.87 14.03
CA LEU A 219 22.26 5.52 15.25
C LEU A 219 21.46 4.23 15.08
N ASP A 220 20.88 4.01 13.89
CA ASP A 220 20.06 2.85 13.61
C ASP A 220 20.16 2.42 12.15
N ARG A 221 20.26 1.11 11.92
CA ARG A 221 20.22 0.47 10.59
C ARG A 221 18.80 0.17 10.13
N GLY A 222 17.83 0.36 11.01
CA GLY A 222 16.41 0.04 10.88
C GLY A 222 16.12 -1.44 10.81
N ASN A 223 17.05 -2.28 11.26
CA ASN A 223 16.83 -3.71 11.35
C ASN A 223 16.00 -4.10 12.57
N GLU A 224 15.85 -3.18 13.55
CA GLU A 224 15.22 -3.46 14.83
C GLU A 224 13.99 -2.54 15.01
N ILE A 225 12.83 -3.00 14.55
CA ILE A 225 11.56 -2.29 14.79
C ILE A 225 10.86 -2.87 16.00
N ARG A 226 10.80 -2.05 17.05
CA ARG A 226 9.96 -2.26 18.21
C ARG A 226 8.57 -1.66 17.97
N LEU A 227 7.52 -2.38 18.38
CA LEU A 227 6.14 -1.89 18.36
C LEU A 227 5.59 -1.86 19.78
N ASP A 228 5.07 -0.71 20.21
CA ASP A 228 4.37 -0.55 21.47
C ASP A 228 2.94 -0.06 21.19
N ALA A 229 1.94 -0.70 21.78
CA ALA A 229 0.56 -0.26 21.73
C ALA A 229 0.06 0.02 23.15
N GLU A 230 -0.50 1.21 23.35
CA GLU A 230 -0.92 1.72 24.64
C GLU A 230 -2.42 1.97 24.64
N SER A 231 -3.14 1.26 25.50
CA SER A 231 -4.56 1.49 25.84
C SER A 231 -5.48 1.68 24.62
N LEU A 232 -5.33 0.80 23.63
CA LEU A 232 -6.09 0.87 22.39
C LEU A 232 -7.58 0.62 22.64
N ILE A 233 -8.41 1.58 22.25
CA ILE A 233 -9.86 1.47 22.25
C ILE A 233 -10.37 1.82 20.85
N TRP A 234 -11.23 0.96 20.30
CA TRP A 234 -11.89 1.22 19.04
C TRP A 234 -13.39 0.96 19.15
N GLU A 235 -14.18 2.00 18.86
CA GLU A 235 -15.63 1.96 18.83
C GLU A 235 -16.15 2.33 17.44
N VAL A 236 -17.14 1.59 16.95
CA VAL A 236 -17.83 1.88 15.70
C VAL A 236 -19.30 2.22 15.95
N PRO A 237 -19.87 3.16 15.18
CA PRO A 237 -21.30 3.45 15.27
C PRO A 237 -22.11 2.24 14.81
N GLU A 238 -23.15 1.89 15.57
CA GLU A 238 -24.11 0.83 15.27
C GLU A 238 -25.51 1.43 15.04
N LYS A 239 -26.44 0.59 14.56
CA LYS A 239 -27.84 1.00 14.35
C LYS A 239 -28.42 1.55 15.67
N ARG A 240 -29.29 2.58 15.56
CA ARG A 240 -29.97 3.27 16.69
C ARG A 240 -29.05 4.10 17.62
N GLY A 241 -27.89 4.55 17.14
CA GLY A 241 -27.01 5.46 17.90
C GLY A 241 -26.19 4.78 19.00
N MET A 242 -26.26 3.45 19.12
CA MET A 242 -25.38 2.68 19.99
C MET A 242 -23.96 2.63 19.41
N ARG A 243 -22.95 2.47 20.29
CA ARG A 243 -21.56 2.25 19.89
C ARG A 243 -21.16 0.83 20.21
N LYS A 244 -20.63 0.13 19.21
CA LYS A 244 -20.07 -1.21 19.39
C LYS A 244 -18.57 -1.10 19.61
N ARG A 245 -18.10 -1.57 20.76
CA ARG A 245 -16.67 -1.65 21.06
C ARG A 245 -16.07 -2.87 20.37
N LEU A 246 -15.08 -2.63 19.49
CA LEU A 246 -14.36 -3.66 18.75
C LEU A 246 -13.01 -3.99 19.39
N LEU A 247 -12.40 -3.04 20.11
CA LEU A 247 -11.18 -3.21 20.92
C LEU A 247 -11.35 -2.47 22.24
N ASP A 248 -10.93 -3.08 23.35
CA ASP A 248 -11.22 -2.63 24.72
C ASP A 248 -9.96 -2.58 25.60
N ASN A 249 -9.28 -1.43 25.57
CA ASN A 249 -8.12 -1.09 26.39
C ASN A 249 -7.02 -2.17 26.33
N ILE A 250 -6.52 -2.40 25.11
CA ILE A 250 -5.44 -3.34 24.83
C ILE A 250 -4.10 -2.60 24.89
N SER A 251 -3.16 -3.12 25.68
CA SER A 251 -1.75 -2.72 25.66
C SER A 251 -0.87 -3.92 25.36
N LEU A 252 0.17 -3.73 24.55
CA LEU A 252 1.13 -4.78 24.18
C LEU A 252 2.46 -4.16 23.77
N ALA A 253 3.55 -4.88 24.04
CA ALA A 253 4.91 -4.50 23.68
C ALA A 253 5.54 -5.65 22.90
N ILE A 254 5.97 -5.37 21.68
CA ILE A 254 6.58 -6.34 20.77
C ILE A 254 7.99 -5.87 20.48
N GLU A 255 8.95 -6.67 20.90
CA GLU A 255 10.37 -6.34 20.76
C GLU A 255 10.89 -6.69 19.37
N PRO A 256 12.00 -6.07 18.94
CA PRO A 256 12.64 -6.38 17.67
C PRO A 256 12.88 -7.88 17.46
N GLY A 257 12.65 -8.37 16.25
CA GLY A 257 12.89 -9.78 15.89
C GLY A 257 11.91 -10.79 16.50
N GLN A 258 10.93 -10.35 17.30
CA GLN A 258 9.94 -11.26 17.86
C GLN A 258 8.94 -11.73 16.80
N PHE A 259 8.61 -13.02 16.86
CA PHE A 259 7.51 -13.63 16.14
C PHE A 259 6.30 -13.77 17.06
N VAL A 260 5.24 -13.01 16.80
CA VAL A 260 4.05 -12.90 17.66
C VAL A 260 2.81 -13.43 16.97
N ALA A 261 2.09 -14.34 17.62
CA ALA A 261 0.78 -14.81 17.15
C ALA A 261 -0.39 -14.11 17.85
N LEU A 262 -1.31 -13.55 17.09
CA LEU A 262 -2.62 -13.06 17.53
C LEU A 262 -3.64 -14.16 17.31
N VAL A 263 -4.23 -14.66 18.40
CA VAL A 263 -5.12 -15.84 18.39
C VAL A 263 -6.39 -15.59 19.19
N GLY A 264 -7.40 -16.42 19.01
CA GLY A 264 -8.72 -16.25 19.63
C GLY A 264 -9.88 -16.60 18.70
N GLY A 265 -11.08 -16.76 19.27
CA GLY A 265 -12.29 -17.17 18.56
C GLY A 265 -12.69 -16.25 17.40
N SER A 266 -13.67 -16.68 16.61
CA SER A 266 -14.23 -15.83 15.54
C SER A 266 -14.87 -14.57 16.15
N GLY A 267 -14.62 -13.41 15.54
CA GLY A 267 -15.12 -12.13 16.05
C GLY A 267 -14.43 -11.60 17.32
N ALA A 268 -13.33 -12.22 17.79
CA ALA A 268 -12.55 -11.73 18.93
C ALA A 268 -11.82 -10.39 18.69
N GLY A 269 -11.75 -9.93 17.43
CA GLY A 269 -11.09 -8.68 17.07
C GLY A 269 -9.62 -8.80 16.65
N LYS A 270 -9.15 -10.00 16.25
CA LYS A 270 -7.76 -10.24 15.81
C LYS A 270 -7.33 -9.37 14.63
N SER A 271 -8.02 -9.47 13.50
CA SER A 271 -7.73 -8.64 12.33
C SER A 271 -8.01 -7.15 12.58
N SER A 272 -8.95 -6.83 13.48
CA SER A 272 -9.20 -5.46 13.96
C SER A 272 -8.02 -4.87 14.72
N LEU A 273 -7.43 -5.64 15.64
CA LEU A 273 -6.23 -5.26 16.38
C LEU A 273 -5.05 -5.13 15.41
N MET A 274 -4.80 -6.13 14.57
CA MET A 274 -3.72 -6.09 13.58
C MET A 274 -3.80 -4.85 12.68
N ARG A 275 -4.97 -4.53 12.11
CA ARG A 275 -5.17 -3.32 11.29
C ARG A 275 -5.04 -2.02 12.08
N THR A 276 -5.26 -2.07 13.39
CA THR A 276 -5.01 -0.94 14.30
C THR A 276 -3.51 -0.74 14.54
N LEU A 277 -2.78 -1.84 14.78
CA LEU A 277 -1.31 -1.84 14.92
C LEU A 277 -0.61 -1.41 13.62
N LEU A 278 -1.19 -1.72 12.46
CA LEU A 278 -0.76 -1.23 11.15
C LEU A 278 -1.00 0.27 10.93
N GLY A 279 -1.81 0.93 11.76
CA GLY A 279 -2.19 2.34 11.58
C GLY A 279 -3.31 2.59 10.54
N ILE A 280 -3.90 1.53 9.96
CA ILE A 280 -4.93 1.63 8.90
C ILE A 280 -6.31 1.93 9.49
N ASN A 281 -6.71 1.20 10.55
CA ASN A 281 -8.00 1.43 11.21
C ASN A 281 -7.92 2.66 12.13
N ARG A 282 -9.03 3.40 12.26
CA ARG A 282 -9.18 4.47 13.26
C ARG A 282 -9.24 3.90 14.67
N ILE A 283 -8.78 4.68 15.66
CA ILE A 283 -8.86 4.37 17.09
C ILE A 283 -9.61 5.52 17.74
N SER A 284 -10.42 5.17 18.73
CA SER A 284 -11.16 6.13 19.55
C SER A 284 -10.28 6.67 20.67
N SER A 285 -9.37 5.85 21.21
CA SER A 285 -8.40 6.22 22.24
C SER A 285 -7.18 5.29 22.20
N GLY A 286 -6.08 5.70 22.83
CA GLY A 286 -4.79 5.01 22.85
C GLY A 286 -3.83 5.50 21.77
N LYS A 287 -2.65 4.87 21.66
CA LYS A 287 -1.65 5.15 20.62
C LYS A 287 -0.84 3.89 20.27
N VAL A 288 -0.29 3.88 19.06
CA VAL A 288 0.68 2.88 18.60
C VAL A 288 1.98 3.62 18.31
N TYR A 289 3.08 3.13 18.86
CA TYR A 289 4.41 3.67 18.70
C TYR A 289 5.31 2.67 17.98
N LEU A 290 6.12 3.17 17.04
CA LEU A 290 7.21 2.42 16.43
C LEU A 290 8.53 3.06 16.85
N ASN A 291 9.38 2.32 17.56
CA ASN A 291 10.64 2.82 18.10
C ASN A 291 10.46 4.14 18.90
N GLY A 292 9.35 4.26 19.61
CA GLY A 292 8.98 5.46 20.38
C GLY A 292 8.22 6.55 19.61
N ASP A 293 8.11 6.47 18.29
CA ASP A 293 7.37 7.46 17.50
C ASP A 293 5.91 7.08 17.32
N ASP A 294 5.00 8.06 17.48
CA ASP A 294 3.58 7.86 17.15
C ASP A 294 3.43 7.49 15.66
N LEU A 295 2.99 6.25 15.42
CA LEU A 295 2.89 5.65 14.09
C LEU A 295 1.97 6.46 13.18
N ARG A 296 0.86 7.00 13.70
CA ARG A 296 -0.10 7.71 12.85
C ARG A 296 0.41 9.04 12.39
N LYS A 297 1.05 9.77 13.30
CA LYS A 297 1.68 11.04 12.96
C LYS A 297 2.81 10.82 11.96
N ASN A 298 3.58 9.74 12.11
CA ASN A 298 4.78 9.46 11.33
C ASN A 298 4.60 8.36 10.27
N PHE A 299 3.35 8.05 9.87
CA PHE A 299 3.05 6.88 9.02
C PHE A 299 3.82 6.93 7.70
N ASN A 300 3.99 8.11 7.12
CA ASN A 300 4.70 8.30 5.86
C ASN A 300 6.20 7.96 5.93
N ILE A 301 6.81 8.00 7.13
CA ILE A 301 8.20 7.59 7.36
C ILE A 301 8.30 6.06 7.46
N TYR A 302 7.34 5.42 8.14
CA TYR A 302 7.40 3.98 8.42
C TYR A 302 6.74 3.10 7.35
N ARG A 303 5.84 3.62 6.52
CA ARG A 303 5.06 2.80 5.56
C ARG A 303 5.89 1.94 4.61
N THR A 304 7.13 2.34 4.29
CA THR A 304 8.03 1.56 3.43
C THR A 304 8.77 0.46 4.18
N GLN A 305 8.76 0.51 5.52
CA GLN A 305 9.37 -0.48 6.41
C GLN A 305 8.34 -1.50 6.94
N ILE A 306 7.04 -1.24 6.71
CA ILE A 306 5.93 -2.09 7.11
C ILE A 306 5.48 -2.93 5.91
N GLY A 307 5.49 -4.25 6.04
CA GLY A 307 4.88 -5.16 5.07
C GLY A 307 3.56 -5.71 5.61
N TYR A 308 2.54 -5.81 4.76
CA TYR A 308 1.24 -6.37 5.14
C TYR A 308 0.74 -7.40 4.12
N VAL A 309 0.54 -8.63 4.58
CA VAL A 309 -0.07 -9.71 3.81
C VAL A 309 -1.51 -9.92 4.29
N PRO A 310 -2.53 -9.48 3.53
CA PRO A 310 -3.93 -9.68 3.89
C PRO A 310 -4.35 -11.14 3.78
N GLN A 311 -5.54 -11.48 4.30
CA GLN A 311 -6.11 -12.82 4.25
C GLN A 311 -6.29 -13.29 2.80
N ASP A 312 -6.96 -12.47 1.99
CA ASP A 312 -7.13 -12.72 0.56
C ASP A 312 -5.81 -12.55 -0.21
N ASP A 313 -5.59 -13.44 -1.19
CA ASP A 313 -4.46 -13.32 -2.12
C ASP A 313 -4.74 -12.25 -3.20
N ILE A 314 -4.46 -10.99 -2.84
CA ILE A 314 -4.64 -9.81 -3.69
C ILE A 314 -3.51 -9.74 -4.74
N ILE A 315 -3.50 -10.64 -5.72
CA ILE A 315 -2.47 -10.68 -6.78
C ILE A 315 -3.09 -11.01 -8.14
N HIS A 316 -2.45 -10.50 -9.21
CA HIS A 316 -2.89 -10.76 -10.58
C HIS A 316 -2.68 -12.24 -10.96
N LYS A 317 -3.78 -13.00 -11.04
CA LYS A 317 -3.77 -14.43 -11.31
C LYS A 317 -3.30 -14.78 -12.73
N GLN A 318 -3.44 -13.84 -13.67
CA GLN A 318 -3.04 -13.99 -15.06
C GLN A 318 -1.54 -13.75 -15.28
N LEU A 319 -0.79 -13.31 -14.26
CA LEU A 319 0.66 -13.11 -14.36
C LEU A 319 1.45 -14.34 -13.90
N THR A 320 2.69 -14.52 -14.36
CA THR A 320 3.58 -15.54 -13.78
C THR A 320 4.17 -15.04 -12.47
N VAL A 321 4.69 -15.93 -11.63
CA VAL A 321 5.31 -15.54 -10.35
C VAL A 321 6.41 -14.51 -10.54
N THR A 322 7.34 -14.75 -11.48
CA THR A 322 8.42 -13.80 -11.80
C THR A 322 7.88 -12.44 -12.23
N GLU A 323 6.82 -12.40 -13.04
CA GLU A 323 6.23 -11.14 -13.51
C GLU A 323 5.56 -10.37 -12.39
N VAL A 324 4.82 -11.05 -11.50
CA VAL A 324 4.20 -10.42 -10.33
C VAL A 324 5.26 -9.73 -9.48
N LEU A 325 6.34 -10.45 -9.16
CA LEU A 325 7.45 -9.90 -8.37
C LEU A 325 8.16 -8.75 -9.12
N THR A 326 8.39 -8.90 -10.43
CA THR A 326 9.05 -7.87 -11.26
C THR A 326 8.23 -6.58 -11.31
N TYR A 327 6.92 -6.66 -11.55
CA TYR A 327 6.06 -5.47 -11.59
C TYR A 327 5.92 -4.83 -10.21
N ALA A 328 5.79 -5.64 -9.15
CA ALA A 328 5.77 -5.14 -7.78
C ALA A 328 7.06 -4.40 -7.42
N ALA A 329 8.23 -4.96 -7.75
CA ALA A 329 9.52 -4.34 -7.53
C ALA A 329 9.65 -2.98 -8.27
N LYS A 330 9.31 -2.95 -9.57
CA LYS A 330 9.36 -1.72 -10.38
C LYS A 330 8.43 -0.60 -9.88
N LEU A 331 7.32 -0.94 -9.23
CA LEU A 331 6.36 0.04 -8.69
C LEU A 331 6.71 0.50 -7.27
N ARG A 332 7.39 -0.33 -6.48
CA ARG A 332 7.70 -0.07 -5.06
C ARG A 332 9.10 0.51 -4.83
N LEU A 333 10.07 0.13 -5.67
CA LEU A 333 11.48 0.43 -5.46
C LEU A 333 11.96 1.58 -6.35
N PRO A 334 13.09 2.23 -5.99
CA PRO A 334 13.74 3.21 -6.83
C PRO A 334 14.03 2.68 -8.26
N PRO A 335 13.95 3.54 -9.30
CA PRO A 335 14.17 3.17 -10.70
C PRO A 335 15.55 2.58 -11.00
N ASP A 336 16.54 2.93 -10.17
CA ASP A 336 17.94 2.53 -10.26
C ASP A 336 18.22 1.18 -9.55
N THR A 337 17.17 0.48 -9.10
CA THR A 337 17.26 -0.86 -8.52
C THR A 337 17.36 -1.93 -9.60
N GLU A 338 18.34 -2.83 -9.44
CA GLU A 338 18.50 -4.01 -10.27
C GLU A 338 17.44 -5.05 -9.88
N VAL A 339 16.36 -5.09 -10.65
CA VAL A 339 15.16 -5.87 -10.29
C VAL A 339 15.40 -7.38 -10.40
N GLU A 340 16.17 -7.85 -11.38
CA GLU A 340 16.33 -9.29 -11.63
C GLU A 340 17.06 -10.03 -10.49
N PRO A 341 18.22 -9.58 -9.97
CA PRO A 341 18.86 -10.20 -8.81
C PRO A 341 17.96 -10.21 -7.58
N LEU A 342 17.24 -9.11 -7.32
CA LEU A 342 16.32 -8.99 -6.19
C LEU A 342 15.14 -9.97 -6.30
N VAL A 343 14.54 -10.09 -7.49
CA VAL A 343 13.46 -11.05 -7.74
C VAL A 343 13.96 -12.47 -7.55
N LYS A 344 15.18 -12.80 -8.01
CA LYS A 344 15.79 -14.11 -7.81
C LYS A 344 15.98 -14.41 -6.32
N GLN A 345 16.58 -13.49 -5.56
CA GLN A 345 16.74 -13.62 -4.11
C GLN A 345 15.39 -13.81 -3.40
N THR A 346 14.37 -13.06 -3.83
CA THR A 346 13.02 -13.16 -3.26
C THR A 346 12.39 -14.52 -3.54
N LEU A 347 12.54 -15.04 -4.76
CA LEU A 347 12.08 -16.39 -5.12
C LEU A 347 12.76 -17.47 -4.27
N ASP A 348 14.05 -17.32 -3.98
CA ASP A 348 14.79 -18.24 -3.10
C ASP A 348 14.26 -18.16 -1.66
N MET A 349 14.01 -16.95 -1.14
CA MET A 349 13.46 -16.75 0.21
C MET A 349 12.10 -17.42 0.42
N ILE A 350 11.23 -17.41 -0.60
CA ILE A 350 9.89 -18.02 -0.52
C ILE A 350 9.84 -19.48 -1.04
N GLU A 351 11.00 -20.05 -1.35
CA GLU A 351 11.19 -21.40 -1.92
C GLU A 351 10.35 -21.64 -3.21
N MET A 352 10.37 -20.65 -4.11
CA MET A 352 9.68 -20.66 -5.41
C MET A 352 10.64 -20.48 -6.59
N SER A 353 11.95 -20.68 -6.40
CA SER A 353 12.97 -20.45 -7.42
C SER A 353 13.07 -21.54 -8.49
N ASP A 354 12.44 -22.70 -8.27
CA ASP A 354 12.33 -23.77 -9.27
C ASP A 354 11.74 -23.23 -10.59
N ARG A 355 12.32 -23.66 -11.72
CA ARG A 355 11.94 -23.16 -13.06
C ARG A 355 10.45 -23.32 -13.34
N ASP A 356 9.87 -24.44 -12.93
CA ASP A 356 8.46 -24.75 -13.14
C ASP A 356 7.57 -23.82 -12.33
N ARG A 357 7.93 -23.52 -11.08
CA ARG A 357 7.14 -22.65 -10.19
C ARG A 357 7.22 -21.20 -10.60
N ARG A 358 8.43 -20.67 -10.86
CA ARG A 358 8.63 -19.24 -11.15
C ARG A 358 7.95 -18.76 -12.45
N ASN A 359 7.81 -19.66 -13.44
CA ASN A 359 7.19 -19.38 -14.73
C ASN A 359 5.71 -19.82 -14.82
N THR A 360 5.16 -20.43 -13.76
CA THR A 360 3.76 -20.80 -13.71
C THR A 360 2.88 -19.57 -13.48
N LEU A 361 1.72 -19.54 -14.13
CA LEU A 361 0.69 -18.52 -13.88
C LEU A 361 0.20 -18.66 -12.44
N VAL A 362 0.13 -17.53 -11.72
CA VAL A 362 -0.33 -17.49 -10.34
C VAL A 362 -1.70 -18.15 -10.17
N GLY A 363 -2.59 -18.01 -11.15
CA GLY A 363 -3.89 -18.68 -11.19
C GLY A 363 -3.83 -20.19 -11.01
N LYS A 364 -2.76 -20.85 -11.49
CA LYS A 364 -2.56 -22.31 -11.48
C LYS A 364 -1.83 -22.84 -10.24
N LEU A 365 -1.36 -21.97 -9.36
CA LEU A 365 -0.66 -22.38 -8.13
C LEU A 365 -1.62 -22.96 -7.09
N SER A 366 -1.11 -23.80 -6.19
CA SER A 366 -1.84 -24.20 -4.97
C SER A 366 -2.07 -22.99 -4.06
N GLY A 367 -3.00 -23.10 -3.08
CA GLY A 367 -3.25 -22.03 -2.11
C GLY A 367 -1.99 -21.60 -1.36
N GLY A 368 -1.21 -22.55 -0.84
CA GLY A 368 0.04 -22.26 -0.12
C GLY A 368 1.12 -21.63 -0.99
N GLN A 369 1.27 -22.08 -2.23
CA GLN A 369 2.20 -21.46 -3.19
C GLN A 369 1.77 -20.03 -3.51
N ARG A 370 0.47 -19.78 -3.71
CA ARG A 370 -0.08 -18.44 -3.95
C ARG A 370 0.19 -17.50 -2.78
N LYS A 371 -0.01 -17.98 -1.55
CA LYS A 371 0.31 -17.20 -0.33
C LYS A 371 1.80 -16.87 -0.23
N ARG A 372 2.69 -17.81 -0.56
CA ARG A 372 4.14 -17.55 -0.61
C ARG A 372 4.50 -16.45 -1.61
N VAL A 373 3.83 -16.39 -2.76
CA VAL A 373 4.00 -15.27 -3.71
C VAL A 373 3.49 -13.96 -3.12
N SER A 374 2.34 -13.96 -2.43
CA SER A 374 1.83 -12.78 -1.71
C SER A 374 2.83 -12.27 -0.66
N ILE A 375 3.49 -13.17 0.08
CA ILE A 375 4.57 -12.85 1.01
C ILE A 375 5.78 -12.27 0.26
N GLY A 376 6.19 -12.90 -0.84
CA GLY A 376 7.30 -12.45 -1.66
C GLY A 376 7.13 -11.03 -2.20
N VAL A 377 5.91 -10.64 -2.60
CA VAL A 377 5.60 -9.26 -3.02
C VAL A 377 5.94 -8.23 -1.94
N GLU A 378 5.68 -8.56 -0.67
CA GLU A 378 6.01 -7.69 0.46
C GLU A 378 7.51 -7.71 0.78
N LEU A 379 8.16 -8.88 0.70
CA LEU A 379 9.60 -9.02 0.99
C LEU A 379 10.52 -8.26 0.02
N LEU A 380 10.04 -7.88 -1.17
CA LEU A 380 10.82 -7.08 -2.14
C LEU A 380 11.34 -5.75 -1.56
N ALA A 381 10.59 -5.14 -0.65
CA ALA A 381 10.98 -3.89 0.00
C ALA A 381 11.83 -4.09 1.25
N ASP A 382 12.15 -5.35 1.60
CA ASP A 382 12.80 -5.75 2.85
C ASP A 382 12.13 -5.13 4.10
N PRO A 383 10.81 -5.39 4.32
CA PRO A 383 10.09 -4.85 5.45
C PRO A 383 10.66 -5.42 6.75
N LYS A 384 10.77 -4.55 7.75
CA LYS A 384 11.39 -4.83 9.05
C LYS A 384 10.33 -5.11 10.11
N LEU A 385 9.12 -4.60 9.90
CA LEU A 385 7.91 -4.96 10.62
C LEU A 385 6.93 -5.61 9.65
N PHE A 386 6.54 -6.85 9.92
CA PHE A 386 5.80 -7.67 8.97
C PHE A 386 4.51 -8.23 9.58
N PHE A 387 3.37 -7.89 8.98
CA PHE A 387 2.05 -8.32 9.42
C PHE A 387 1.44 -9.32 8.44
N LEU A 388 0.91 -10.43 8.95
CA LEU A 388 0.23 -11.43 8.14
C LEU A 388 -1.12 -11.79 8.73
N ASP A 389 -2.18 -11.62 7.94
CA ASP A 389 -3.55 -12.00 8.28
C ASP A 389 -3.82 -13.40 7.72
N GLU A 390 -3.94 -14.40 8.60
CA GLU A 390 -4.28 -15.78 8.27
C GLU A 390 -3.51 -16.39 7.06
N PRO A 391 -2.17 -16.30 7.00
CA PRO A 391 -1.39 -16.88 5.91
C PRO A 391 -1.40 -18.40 5.86
N THR A 392 -1.82 -19.06 6.94
CA THR A 392 -1.90 -20.52 7.06
C THR A 392 -3.30 -21.08 6.79
N SER A 393 -4.30 -20.21 6.60
CA SER A 393 -5.69 -20.65 6.43
C SER A 393 -5.88 -21.43 5.12
N GLY A 394 -6.55 -22.58 5.22
CA GLY A 394 -6.80 -23.46 4.07
C GLY A 394 -5.59 -24.26 3.57
N LEU A 395 -4.48 -24.28 4.32
CA LEU A 395 -3.33 -25.15 4.04
C LEU A 395 -3.49 -26.50 4.73
N ASP A 396 -2.95 -27.56 4.13
CA ASP A 396 -2.75 -28.81 4.85
C ASP A 396 -1.69 -28.64 5.97
N PRO A 397 -1.73 -29.48 7.03
CA PRO A 397 -0.85 -29.33 8.19
C PRO A 397 0.66 -29.32 7.85
N GLY A 398 1.07 -30.05 6.80
CA GLY A 398 2.46 -30.09 6.36
C GLY A 398 2.92 -28.78 5.72
N LEU A 399 2.10 -28.19 4.85
CA LEU A 399 2.37 -26.87 4.26
C LEU A 399 2.29 -25.75 5.30
N GLU A 400 1.36 -25.84 6.25
CA GLU A 400 1.26 -24.90 7.37
C GLU A 400 2.58 -24.86 8.15
N LYS A 401 3.10 -26.01 8.56
CA LYS A 401 4.35 -26.10 9.32
C LYS A 401 5.51 -25.42 8.58
N LYS A 402 5.67 -25.72 7.29
CA LYS A 402 6.70 -25.09 6.44
C LYS A 402 6.53 -23.58 6.34
N MET A 403 5.30 -23.07 6.30
CA MET A 403 5.04 -21.63 6.31
C MET A 403 5.49 -21.00 7.63
N MET A 404 5.18 -21.63 8.76
CA MET A 404 5.57 -21.14 10.08
C MET A 404 7.09 -21.18 10.28
N GLU A 405 7.77 -22.21 9.78
CA GLU A 405 9.25 -22.30 9.77
C GLU A 405 9.88 -21.18 8.92
N LEU A 406 9.30 -20.87 7.76
CA LEU A 406 9.72 -19.74 6.94
C LEU A 406 9.58 -18.41 7.70
N LEU A 407 8.44 -18.18 8.36
CA LEU A 407 8.24 -16.96 9.15
C LEU A 407 9.21 -16.88 10.34
N ARG A 408 9.43 -17.98 11.07
CA ARG A 408 10.45 -18.06 12.13
C ARG A 408 11.84 -17.67 11.60
N LYS A 409 12.26 -18.24 10.46
CA LYS A 409 13.53 -17.91 9.81
C LYS A 409 13.63 -16.43 9.44
N LEU A 410 12.53 -15.82 8.97
CA LEU A 410 12.50 -14.38 8.67
C LEU A 410 12.61 -13.53 9.94
N ALA A 411 12.03 -13.98 11.06
CA ALA A 411 12.14 -13.32 12.35
C ALA A 411 13.56 -13.42 12.94
N ASP A 412 14.20 -14.59 12.81
CA ASP A 412 15.60 -14.82 13.21
C ASP A 412 16.59 -13.92 12.44
N GLN A 413 16.20 -13.43 11.27
CA GLN A 413 16.95 -12.44 10.49
C GLN A 413 16.71 -10.99 10.96
N GLY A 414 16.05 -10.79 12.10
CA GLY A 414 15.81 -9.49 12.73
C GLY A 414 14.44 -8.87 12.44
N ARG A 415 13.55 -9.53 11.67
CA ARG A 415 12.23 -8.95 11.36
C ARG A 415 11.25 -9.16 12.50
N THR A 416 10.54 -8.12 12.88
CA THR A 416 9.43 -8.24 13.83
C THR A 416 8.20 -8.73 13.08
N ILE A 417 7.65 -9.89 13.44
CA ILE A 417 6.56 -10.54 12.71
C ILE A 417 5.33 -10.67 13.59
N ILE A 418 4.18 -10.22 13.07
CA ILE A 418 2.88 -10.31 13.74
C ILE A 418 1.93 -11.09 12.85
N LEU A 419 1.44 -12.21 13.35
CA LEU A 419 0.65 -13.19 12.61
C LEU A 419 -0.73 -13.34 13.25
N VAL A 420 -1.80 -13.14 12.49
CA VAL A 420 -3.13 -13.63 12.89
C VAL A 420 -3.27 -15.07 12.41
N THR A 421 -3.56 -16.00 13.32
CA THR A 421 -3.80 -17.41 12.96
C THR A 421 -4.91 -18.01 13.81
N HIS A 422 -5.62 -18.97 13.21
CA HIS A 422 -6.54 -19.86 13.89
C HIS A 422 -5.92 -21.24 14.18
N ALA A 423 -4.78 -21.53 13.54
CA ALA A 423 -4.12 -22.82 13.65
C ALA A 423 -3.26 -22.87 14.91
N THR A 424 -3.46 -23.93 15.72
CA THR A 424 -2.87 -24.06 17.05
C THR A 424 -1.60 -24.89 17.09
N ALA A 425 -1.43 -25.81 16.13
CA ALA A 425 -0.38 -26.82 16.16
C ALA A 425 1.05 -26.21 16.16
N ASN A 426 1.25 -25.12 15.43
CA ASN A 426 2.56 -24.53 15.19
C ASN A 426 2.81 -23.22 15.96
N ILE A 427 1.93 -22.82 16.87
CA ILE A 427 2.09 -21.56 17.63
C ILE A 427 3.34 -21.60 18.54
N LYS A 428 3.81 -22.79 18.92
CA LYS A 428 5.04 -22.96 19.71
C LYS A 428 6.31 -22.38 19.06
N LEU A 429 6.29 -22.13 17.75
CA LEU A 429 7.39 -21.45 17.03
C LEU A 429 7.42 -19.93 17.26
N CYS A 430 6.35 -19.36 17.81
CA CYS A 430 6.25 -17.94 18.12
C CYS A 430 6.94 -17.62 19.45
N ASP A 431 7.55 -16.46 19.56
CA ASP A 431 8.12 -15.97 20.83
C ASP A 431 7.02 -15.52 21.79
N ARG A 432 5.91 -15.01 21.25
CA ARG A 432 4.76 -14.52 22.03
C ARG A 432 3.42 -14.92 21.41
N ILE A 433 2.42 -15.06 22.26
CA ILE A 433 1.01 -15.21 21.88
C ILE A 433 0.20 -14.12 22.54
N ALA A 434 -0.67 -13.44 21.78
CA ALA A 434 -1.75 -12.61 22.29
C ALA A 434 -3.10 -13.32 22.10
N PHE A 435 -3.68 -13.80 23.20
CA PHE A 435 -5.02 -14.40 23.19
C PHE A 435 -6.08 -13.31 23.34
N LEU A 436 -6.92 -13.16 22.33
CA LEU A 436 -8.04 -12.24 22.31
C LEU A 436 -9.36 -12.96 22.57
N GLY A 437 -10.14 -12.44 23.51
CA GLY A 437 -11.51 -12.86 23.76
C GLY A 437 -12.53 -11.99 23.02
N ARG A 438 -13.79 -12.43 23.00
CA ARG A 438 -14.91 -11.68 22.39
C ARG A 438 -15.00 -10.24 22.90
N GLY A 439 -15.23 -9.31 21.97
CA GLY A 439 -15.28 -7.87 22.24
C GLY A 439 -13.92 -7.17 22.23
N GLY A 440 -12.86 -7.81 21.72
CA GLY A 440 -11.55 -7.21 21.57
C GLY A 440 -10.85 -6.98 22.91
N ARG A 441 -10.86 -8.00 23.76
CA ARG A 441 -10.19 -7.98 25.08
C ARG A 441 -8.97 -8.86 25.05
N LEU A 442 -7.85 -8.35 25.56
CA LEU A 442 -6.63 -9.13 25.72
C LEU A 442 -6.75 -9.99 26.99
N CYS A 443 -6.84 -11.30 26.80
CA CYS A 443 -6.97 -12.26 27.90
C CYS A 443 -5.63 -12.86 28.33
N TYR A 444 -4.61 -12.83 27.46
CA TYR A 444 -3.25 -13.24 27.80
C TYR A 444 -2.26 -12.69 26.77
N PHE A 445 -1.07 -12.31 27.22
CA PHE A 445 0.09 -12.00 26.38
C PHE A 445 1.37 -12.51 27.06
N GLY A 446 2.12 -13.35 26.37
CA GLY A 446 3.32 -13.97 26.92
C GLY A 446 3.85 -15.12 26.08
N SER A 447 4.76 -15.91 26.65
CA SER A 447 5.32 -17.11 26.00
C SER A 447 4.24 -18.18 25.73
N PRO A 448 4.31 -18.92 24.61
CA PRO A 448 3.49 -20.11 24.38
C PRO A 448 3.58 -21.18 25.46
N ALA A 449 4.71 -21.28 26.16
CA ALA A 449 4.92 -22.33 27.16
C ALA A 449 4.12 -22.07 28.46
N GLU A 450 4.00 -20.80 28.84
CA GLU A 450 3.41 -20.37 30.11
C GLU A 450 1.87 -20.19 30.04
N VAL A 451 1.29 -20.29 28.84
CA VAL A 451 -0.14 -20.03 28.62
C VAL A 451 -1.03 -21.07 29.32
N PHE A 452 -0.62 -22.34 29.35
CA PHE A 452 -1.38 -23.41 29.98
C PHE A 452 -1.40 -23.25 31.51
N ASP A 453 -0.30 -22.78 32.09
CA ASP A 453 -0.21 -22.48 33.53
C ASP A 453 -1.19 -21.36 33.91
N PHE A 454 -1.25 -20.30 33.10
CA PHE A 454 -2.17 -19.17 33.32
C PHE A 454 -3.65 -19.57 33.24
N PHE A 455 -4.03 -20.39 32.26
CA PHE A 455 -5.41 -20.88 32.11
C PHE A 455 -5.72 -22.12 32.96
N HIS A 456 -4.77 -22.60 33.76
CA HIS A 456 -4.89 -23.78 34.62
C HIS A 456 -5.26 -25.07 33.85
N LEU A 457 -4.62 -25.30 32.71
CA LEU A 457 -4.87 -26.45 31.82
C LEU A 457 -3.73 -27.47 31.88
N THR A 458 -4.07 -28.76 31.93
CA THR A 458 -3.10 -29.88 32.03
C THR A 458 -2.89 -30.63 30.71
N SER A 459 -3.83 -30.52 29.76
CA SER A 459 -3.83 -31.29 28.50
C SER A 459 -2.87 -30.73 27.44
N GLY A 460 -2.40 -29.48 27.60
CA GLY A 460 -1.55 -28.81 26.60
C GLY A 460 -2.26 -28.54 25.27
N ASP A 461 -3.59 -28.66 25.22
CA ASP A 461 -4.40 -28.38 24.03
C ASP A 461 -4.90 -26.94 24.05
N PHE A 462 -4.48 -26.17 23.05
CA PHE A 462 -4.94 -24.79 22.87
C PHE A 462 -6.44 -24.71 22.61
N ALA A 463 -7.08 -25.74 22.05
CA ALA A 463 -8.51 -25.74 21.74
C ALA A 463 -9.38 -25.51 22.98
N GLU A 464 -8.96 -26.00 24.15
CA GLU A 464 -9.67 -25.79 25.41
C GLU A 464 -9.71 -24.30 25.82
N ILE A 465 -8.64 -23.55 25.54
CA ILE A 465 -8.59 -22.10 25.79
C ILE A 465 -9.63 -21.37 24.92
N TYR A 466 -9.81 -21.80 23.66
CA TYR A 466 -10.83 -21.20 22.80
C TYR A 466 -12.23 -21.42 23.37
N ASN A 467 -12.53 -22.63 23.84
CA ASN A 467 -13.83 -22.96 24.43
C ASN A 467 -14.13 -22.08 25.66
N GLN A 468 -13.14 -21.81 26.51
CA GLN A 468 -13.29 -20.92 27.67
C GLN A 468 -13.51 -19.44 27.29
N LEU A 469 -13.05 -19.01 26.11
CA LEU A 469 -13.10 -17.62 25.66
C LEU A 469 -14.21 -17.33 24.63
N GLU A 470 -15.01 -18.34 24.26
CA GLU A 470 -16.06 -18.22 23.24
C GLU A 470 -17.49 -18.18 23.80
N THR A 471 -17.74 -18.79 24.96
CA THR A 471 -19.08 -19.06 25.51
C THR A 471 -19.74 -17.85 26.18
N ASP A 472 -19.09 -17.14 27.11
CA ASP A 472 -19.71 -16.02 27.85
C ASP A 472 -18.84 -14.73 27.84
N ALA A 473 -19.46 -13.61 27.47
CA ALA A 473 -18.83 -12.29 27.51
C ALA A 473 -18.46 -11.85 28.94
N SER A 474 -19.16 -12.34 29.96
CA SER A 474 -18.82 -12.08 31.37
C SER A 474 -17.51 -12.77 31.76
N GLN A 475 -17.35 -14.04 31.36
CA GLN A 475 -16.15 -14.84 31.58
C GLN A 475 -14.93 -14.26 30.87
N VAL A 476 -15.10 -13.80 29.62
CA VAL A 476 -14.02 -13.11 28.88
C VAL A 476 -13.54 -11.84 29.61
N LYS A 477 -14.47 -11.06 30.20
CA LYS A 477 -14.09 -9.89 31.00
C LYS A 477 -13.31 -10.30 32.26
N GLN A 478 -13.72 -11.36 32.93
CA GLN A 478 -13.03 -11.88 34.10
C GLN A 478 -11.60 -12.29 33.75
N TRP A 479 -11.39 -13.06 32.68
CA TRP A 479 -10.05 -13.44 32.22
C TRP A 479 -9.17 -12.25 31.85
N ALA A 480 -9.73 -11.26 31.14
CA ALA A 480 -8.98 -10.05 30.81
C ALA A 480 -8.55 -9.26 32.06
N GLU A 481 -9.39 -9.24 33.10
CA GLU A 481 -9.07 -8.57 34.36
C GLU A 481 -8.07 -9.37 35.21
N LEU A 482 -8.23 -10.70 35.28
CA LEU A 482 -7.26 -11.60 35.89
C LEU A 482 -5.88 -11.43 35.26
N PHE A 483 -5.82 -11.36 33.93
CA PHE A 483 -4.56 -11.14 33.23
C PHE A 483 -3.94 -9.80 33.63
N ARG A 484 -4.69 -8.69 33.62
CA ARG A 484 -4.19 -7.37 34.02
C ARG A 484 -3.60 -7.33 35.44
N GLN A 485 -4.16 -8.11 36.35
CA GLN A 485 -3.71 -8.19 37.75
C GLN A 485 -2.60 -9.25 37.96
N SER A 486 -2.28 -10.04 36.93
CA SER A 486 -1.32 -11.14 37.04
C SER A 486 0.14 -10.68 36.94
N PRO A 487 1.10 -11.47 37.48
CA PRO A 487 2.52 -11.24 37.27
C PRO A 487 2.93 -11.26 35.78
N TYR A 488 2.19 -11.98 34.93
CA TYR A 488 2.43 -12.03 33.49
C TYR A 488 2.23 -10.67 32.82
N TYR A 489 1.22 -9.91 33.23
CA TYR A 489 1.00 -8.56 32.69
C TYR A 489 2.10 -7.60 33.10
N GLN A 490 2.58 -7.68 34.35
CA GLN A 490 3.71 -6.89 34.80
C GLN A 490 4.97 -7.24 33.98
N ARG A 491 5.27 -8.54 33.86
CA ARG A 491 6.45 -9.04 33.16
C ARG A 491 6.44 -8.72 31.67
N TYR A 492 5.36 -9.01 30.94
CA TYR A 492 5.33 -8.93 29.48
C TYR A 492 4.80 -7.61 28.92
N ILE A 493 4.01 -6.86 29.68
CA ILE A 493 3.45 -5.58 29.23
C ILE A 493 4.08 -4.44 30.01
N THR A 494 3.92 -4.38 31.33
CA THR A 494 4.32 -3.18 32.11
C THR A 494 5.83 -2.93 32.04
N ASN A 495 6.65 -3.98 32.22
CA ASN A 495 8.10 -3.85 32.22
C ASN A 495 8.69 -3.57 30.83
N HIS A 496 7.99 -4.00 29.77
CA HIS A 496 8.45 -3.75 28.40
C HIS A 496 7.91 -2.42 27.87
N LEU A 497 6.64 -2.09 28.08
CA LEU A 497 5.93 -0.97 27.45
C LEU A 497 6.69 0.34 27.66
N SER A 498 7.10 0.95 26.55
CA SER A 498 7.79 2.24 26.54
C SER A 498 7.04 3.17 25.62
N THR A 499 6.34 4.16 26.20
CA THR A 499 5.69 5.21 25.41
C THR A 499 6.75 6.26 25.09
N GLY A 500 7.15 6.36 23.83
CA GLY A 500 8.16 7.34 23.42
C GLY A 500 7.65 8.79 23.44
N ASP A 501 8.28 9.65 22.64
CA ASP A 501 8.20 11.11 22.71
C ASP A 501 6.76 11.65 22.85
N ARG A 502 6.39 12.07 24.06
CA ARG A 502 5.08 12.68 24.35
C ARG A 502 5.00 14.13 23.85
N GLY A 503 6.10 14.72 23.37
CA GLY A 503 6.25 16.16 23.16
C GLY A 503 6.10 16.68 21.74
N ASN A 504 6.25 15.86 20.68
CA ASN A 504 6.27 16.41 19.32
C ASN A 504 4.88 16.58 18.70
N SER A 505 4.49 17.85 18.58
CA SER A 505 3.35 18.37 17.82
C SER A 505 3.82 18.92 16.46
N GLY A 506 4.68 18.17 15.76
CA GLY A 506 5.05 18.45 14.38
C GLY A 506 3.90 18.12 13.41
N ASN A 507 3.90 18.76 12.25
CA ASN A 507 3.00 18.40 11.15
C ASN A 507 3.29 16.97 10.67
N ALA A 508 2.27 16.24 10.23
CA ALA A 508 2.47 14.91 9.66
C ALA A 508 3.42 15.00 8.44
N PRO A 509 4.41 14.11 8.31
CA PRO A 509 5.38 14.15 7.22
C PRO A 509 4.65 14.05 5.88
N GLN A 510 5.04 14.83 4.89
CA GLN A 510 4.43 14.77 3.56
C GLN A 510 4.86 13.50 2.80
N GLN A 511 3.94 12.90 2.04
CA GLN A 511 4.22 11.74 1.20
C GLN A 511 5.12 12.11 0.02
N VAL A 512 6.10 11.26 -0.28
CA VAL A 512 6.90 11.35 -1.51
C VAL A 512 6.12 10.75 -2.67
N LYS A 513 5.94 11.53 -3.74
CA LYS A 513 5.25 11.08 -4.96
C LYS A 513 6.31 10.68 -5.98
N PRO A 514 6.39 9.38 -6.35
CA PRO A 514 7.30 8.94 -7.41
C PRO A 514 6.89 9.53 -8.77
N SER A 515 7.77 9.40 -9.77
CA SER A 515 7.53 9.91 -11.12
C SER A 515 6.24 9.32 -11.72
N PRO A 516 5.24 10.14 -12.07
CA PRO A 516 3.96 9.65 -12.58
C PRO A 516 4.12 8.95 -13.94
N TRP A 517 5.02 9.43 -14.80
CA TRP A 517 5.25 8.87 -16.12
C TRP A 517 5.85 7.46 -16.08
N GLN A 518 6.79 7.23 -15.16
CA GLN A 518 7.38 5.91 -14.97
C GLN A 518 6.32 4.90 -14.52
N GLN A 519 5.50 5.26 -13.53
CA GLN A 519 4.40 4.41 -13.08
C GLN A 519 3.39 4.15 -14.19
N PHE A 520 3.01 5.16 -14.97
CA PHE A 520 2.12 5.00 -16.11
C PHE A 520 2.64 3.95 -17.09
N SER A 521 3.92 4.03 -17.49
CA SER A 521 4.53 3.07 -18.41
C SER A 521 4.50 1.64 -17.86
N ILE A 522 4.85 1.46 -16.58
CA ILE A 522 4.88 0.14 -15.95
C ILE A 522 3.47 -0.46 -15.87
N LEU A 523 2.48 0.34 -15.47
CA LEU A 523 1.08 -0.09 -15.36
C LEU A 523 0.48 -0.40 -16.73
N ALA A 524 0.78 0.41 -17.75
CA ALA A 524 0.34 0.16 -19.13
C ALA A 524 0.95 -1.14 -19.68
N GLN A 525 2.24 -1.39 -19.46
CA GLN A 525 2.89 -2.66 -19.84
C GLN A 525 2.27 -3.86 -19.11
N ARG A 526 2.04 -3.73 -17.79
CA ARG A 526 1.38 -4.78 -17.00
C ARG A 526 -0.01 -5.06 -17.55
N TYR A 527 -0.79 -4.02 -17.83
CA TYR A 527 -2.17 -4.15 -18.26
C TYR A 527 -2.29 -4.73 -19.69
N TRP A 528 -1.40 -4.35 -20.61
CA TRP A 528 -1.27 -5.01 -21.90
C TRP A 528 -1.03 -6.52 -21.78
N ARG A 529 -0.10 -6.93 -20.90
CA ARG A 529 0.15 -8.36 -20.66
C ARG A 529 -1.07 -9.09 -20.09
N LEU A 530 -1.82 -8.44 -19.20
CA LEU A 530 -3.05 -9.02 -18.65
C LEU A 530 -4.08 -9.28 -19.75
N ILE A 531 -4.32 -8.30 -20.63
CA ILE A 531 -5.27 -8.40 -21.75
C ILE A 531 -4.82 -9.47 -22.76
N LEU A 532 -3.56 -9.47 -23.17
CA LEU A 532 -3.04 -10.43 -24.16
C LEU A 532 -3.06 -11.89 -23.68
N ARG A 533 -3.09 -12.11 -22.37
CA ARG A 533 -3.16 -13.45 -21.78
C ARG A 533 -4.56 -14.03 -21.75
N ASP A 534 -5.57 -13.18 -21.70
CA ASP A 534 -6.94 -13.60 -21.84
C ASP A 534 -7.34 -13.63 -23.32
N ARG A 535 -6.77 -14.60 -24.05
CA ARG A 535 -6.94 -14.69 -25.51
C ARG A 535 -8.40 -14.83 -25.91
N LEU A 536 -9.19 -15.60 -25.14
CA LEU A 536 -10.60 -15.81 -25.43
C LEU A 536 -11.41 -14.52 -25.22
N TYR A 537 -11.18 -13.82 -24.11
CA TYR A 537 -11.82 -12.52 -23.89
C TYR A 537 -11.44 -11.52 -24.99
N LEU A 538 -10.15 -11.43 -25.34
CA LEU A 538 -9.67 -10.53 -26.37
C LEU A 538 -10.29 -10.83 -27.73
N THR A 539 -10.31 -12.11 -28.17
CA THR A 539 -10.87 -12.48 -29.47
C THR A 539 -12.37 -12.19 -29.53
N LEU A 540 -13.13 -12.53 -28.49
CA LEU A 540 -14.56 -12.22 -28.42
C LEU A 540 -14.80 -10.71 -28.49
N THR A 541 -14.04 -9.94 -27.72
CA THR A 541 -14.18 -8.48 -27.63
C THR A 541 -13.81 -7.78 -28.94
N LEU A 542 -12.86 -8.31 -29.71
CA LEU A 542 -12.48 -7.78 -31.03
C LEU A 542 -13.48 -8.17 -32.13
N LEU A 543 -14.04 -9.38 -32.09
CA LEU A 543 -14.88 -9.92 -33.16
C LEU A 543 -16.38 -9.62 -33.01
N THR A 544 -16.86 -9.25 -31.81
CA THR A 544 -18.30 -9.06 -31.57
C THR A 544 -18.94 -8.03 -32.49
N ALA A 545 -18.36 -6.83 -32.65
CA ALA A 545 -18.90 -5.81 -33.55
C ALA A 545 -18.78 -6.18 -35.04
N PRO A 546 -17.61 -6.58 -35.56
CA PRO A 546 -17.48 -7.05 -36.94
C PRO A 546 -18.44 -8.19 -37.29
N ALA A 547 -18.61 -9.17 -36.40
CA ALA A 547 -19.53 -10.28 -36.61
C ALA A 547 -20.99 -9.81 -36.65
N GLY A 548 -21.41 -8.97 -35.71
CA GLY A 548 -22.78 -8.42 -35.70
C GLY A 548 -23.10 -7.61 -36.95
N ILE A 549 -22.16 -6.79 -37.42
CA ILE A 549 -22.30 -5.98 -38.64
C ILE A 549 -22.31 -6.86 -39.89
N GLY A 550 -21.42 -7.86 -39.95
CA GLY A 550 -21.34 -8.78 -41.08
C GLY A 550 -22.60 -9.63 -41.29
N LEU A 551 -23.47 -9.76 -40.28
CA LEU A 551 -24.77 -10.43 -40.42
C LEU A 551 -25.84 -9.57 -41.11
N ILE A 552 -25.69 -8.25 -41.13
CA ILE A 552 -26.72 -7.33 -41.65
C ILE A 552 -26.92 -7.48 -43.16
N PRO A 553 -25.87 -7.56 -44.02
CA PRO A 553 -26.06 -7.73 -45.47
C PRO A 553 -26.88 -8.97 -45.83
N PHE A 554 -26.74 -10.08 -45.09
CA PHE A 554 -27.56 -11.29 -45.28
C PHE A 554 -29.05 -11.06 -44.99
N ALA A 555 -29.37 -10.16 -44.05
CA ALA A 555 -30.75 -9.80 -43.74
C ALA A 555 -31.36 -8.84 -44.79
N LEU A 556 -30.54 -8.05 -45.48
CA LEU A 556 -31.01 -7.00 -46.40
C LEU A 556 -31.34 -7.49 -47.82
N ARG A 557 -30.95 -8.72 -48.20
CA ARG A 557 -31.31 -9.41 -49.47
C ARG A 557 -31.29 -8.46 -50.68
N ASP A 558 -30.11 -7.95 -51.00
CA ASP A 558 -29.77 -7.08 -52.15
C ASP A 558 -30.23 -5.61 -52.10
N LYS A 559 -30.83 -5.14 -51.00
CA LYS A 559 -31.08 -3.71 -50.79
C LYS A 559 -29.80 -2.97 -50.40
N ASN A 560 -29.52 -1.84 -51.05
CA ASN A 560 -28.45 -0.91 -50.67
C ASN A 560 -29.00 0.15 -49.72
N PRO A 561 -28.70 0.08 -48.41
CA PRO A 561 -29.34 0.97 -47.44
C PRO A 561 -28.65 2.33 -47.30
N LEU A 562 -27.44 2.49 -47.84
CA LEU A 562 -26.63 3.72 -47.69
C LEU A 562 -26.49 4.51 -49.00
N ILE A 563 -26.90 3.93 -50.12
CA ILE A 563 -26.83 4.52 -51.46
C ILE A 563 -28.08 4.10 -52.22
N GLY A 564 -28.73 5.05 -52.88
CA GLY A 564 -29.88 4.80 -53.73
C GLY A 564 -30.56 6.09 -54.13
N ASP A 565 -31.45 6.00 -55.12
CA ASP A 565 -32.30 7.12 -55.50
C ASP A 565 -33.29 7.45 -54.36
N PRO A 566 -33.72 8.72 -54.21
CA PRO A 566 -34.65 9.10 -53.16
C PRO A 566 -35.96 8.31 -53.25
N GLU A 567 -36.24 7.52 -52.22
CA GLU A 567 -37.45 6.71 -52.10
C GLU A 567 -37.99 6.78 -50.66
N PRO A 568 -39.31 6.70 -50.44
CA PRO A 568 -39.90 6.83 -49.10
C PRO A 568 -39.32 5.88 -48.06
N THR A 569 -38.85 4.69 -48.47
CA THR A 569 -38.35 3.67 -47.53
C THR A 569 -36.84 3.71 -47.29
N LEU A 570 -36.08 4.48 -48.09
CA LEU A 570 -34.63 4.47 -48.05
C LEU A 570 -34.07 5.16 -46.80
N ALA A 571 -34.51 6.38 -46.49
CA ALA A 571 -34.06 7.11 -45.30
C ALA A 571 -34.34 6.33 -43.97
N PRO A 572 -35.55 5.76 -43.74
CA PRO A 572 -35.78 4.90 -42.59
C PRO A 572 -34.90 3.64 -42.55
N LEU A 573 -34.59 3.05 -43.71
CA LEU A 573 -33.73 1.87 -43.80
C LEU A 573 -32.28 2.21 -43.46
N ALA A 574 -31.76 3.32 -44.01
CA ALA A 574 -30.43 3.85 -43.72
C ALA A 574 -30.26 4.10 -42.21
N LEU A 575 -31.21 4.80 -41.59
CA LEU A 575 -31.19 5.10 -40.16
C LEU A 575 -31.19 3.84 -39.29
N ARG A 576 -31.92 2.79 -39.67
CA ARG A 576 -31.90 1.50 -38.95
C ARG A 576 -30.52 0.85 -39.01
N VAL A 577 -29.86 0.87 -40.15
CA VAL A 577 -28.50 0.30 -40.31
C VAL A 577 -27.47 1.11 -39.53
N LEU A 578 -27.48 2.45 -39.66
CA LEU A 578 -26.60 3.35 -38.91
C LEU A 578 -26.82 3.25 -37.39
N PHE A 579 -28.06 3.02 -36.97
CA PHE A 579 -28.41 2.76 -35.59
C PHE A 579 -27.83 1.44 -35.08
N VAL A 580 -27.81 0.38 -35.90
CA VAL A 580 -27.14 -0.88 -35.53
C VAL A 580 -25.63 -0.68 -35.40
N PHE A 581 -24.98 0.09 -36.27
CA PHE A 581 -23.55 0.45 -36.12
C PHE A 581 -23.30 1.15 -34.79
N THR A 582 -24.15 2.12 -34.45
CA THR A 582 -24.11 2.84 -33.19
C THR A 582 -24.26 1.90 -31.98
N CYS A 583 -25.26 1.01 -32.01
CA CYS A 583 -25.49 0.03 -30.95
C CYS A 583 -24.30 -0.91 -30.77
N ALA A 584 -23.71 -1.38 -31.87
CA ALA A 584 -22.53 -2.24 -31.83
C ALA A 584 -21.34 -1.52 -31.18
N ALA A 585 -21.07 -0.26 -31.55
CA ALA A 585 -20.01 0.55 -30.95
C ALA A 585 -20.22 0.79 -29.45
N ILE A 586 -21.44 1.15 -29.05
CA ILE A 586 -21.78 1.38 -27.64
C ILE A 586 -21.66 0.09 -26.82
N TRP A 587 -22.20 -1.02 -27.32
CA TRP A 587 -22.10 -2.33 -26.67
C TRP A 587 -20.65 -2.73 -26.43
N VAL A 588 -19.81 -2.64 -27.48
CA VAL A 588 -18.39 -2.98 -27.38
C VAL A 588 -17.67 -2.08 -26.39
N GLY A 589 -17.87 -0.76 -26.46
CA GLY A 589 -17.24 0.18 -25.53
C GLY A 589 -17.61 -0.05 -24.07
N LEU A 590 -18.90 -0.27 -23.78
CA LEU A 590 -19.37 -0.56 -22.41
C LEU A 590 -18.85 -1.92 -21.92
N SER A 591 -19.01 -2.99 -22.71
CA SER A 591 -18.60 -4.34 -22.33
C SER A 591 -17.10 -4.46 -22.03
N ALA A 592 -16.27 -3.67 -22.71
CA ALA A 592 -14.82 -3.65 -22.51
C ALA A 592 -14.38 -2.94 -21.21
N SER A 593 -15.21 -2.09 -20.60
CA SER A 593 -14.78 -1.14 -19.56
C SER A 593 -15.55 -1.23 -18.23
N LEU A 594 -16.78 -1.76 -18.23
CA LEU A 594 -17.68 -1.78 -17.08
C LEU A 594 -17.06 -2.39 -15.81
N GLN A 595 -16.18 -3.39 -15.93
CA GLN A 595 -15.60 -4.09 -14.78
C GLN A 595 -14.15 -3.72 -14.49
N GLU A 596 -13.51 -2.86 -15.28
CA GLU A 596 -12.05 -2.74 -15.31
C GLU A 596 -11.42 -2.13 -14.05
N ILE A 597 -12.12 -1.26 -13.33
CA ILE A 597 -11.65 -0.68 -12.06
C ILE A 597 -12.11 -1.56 -10.89
N VAL A 598 -13.39 -1.94 -10.86
CA VAL A 598 -13.97 -2.68 -9.73
C VAL A 598 -13.28 -4.04 -9.53
N LYS A 599 -12.93 -4.75 -10.62
CA LYS A 599 -12.33 -6.10 -10.57
C LYS A 599 -10.97 -6.16 -9.87
N GLU A 600 -10.26 -5.05 -9.77
CA GLU A 600 -8.91 -4.98 -9.20
C GLU A 600 -8.79 -3.94 -8.08
N THR A 601 -9.92 -3.45 -7.55
CA THR A 601 -9.94 -2.42 -6.48
C THR A 601 -9.07 -2.83 -5.30
N ALA A 602 -9.08 -4.11 -4.93
CA ALA A 602 -8.25 -4.63 -3.85
C ALA A 602 -6.74 -4.48 -4.13
N ILE A 603 -6.31 -4.78 -5.36
CA ILE A 603 -4.91 -4.63 -5.81
C ILE A 603 -4.52 -3.16 -5.81
N TYR A 604 -5.39 -2.31 -6.37
CA TYR A 604 -5.21 -0.86 -6.38
C TYR A 604 -5.00 -0.30 -4.96
N LEU A 605 -5.90 -0.61 -4.02
CA LEU A 605 -5.83 -0.11 -2.65
C LEU A 605 -4.54 -0.53 -1.95
N ARG A 606 -4.11 -1.80 -2.13
CA ARG A 606 -2.85 -2.28 -1.56
C ARG A 606 -1.64 -1.54 -2.14
N GLU A 607 -1.59 -1.33 -3.45
CA GLU A 607 -0.48 -0.61 -4.09
C GLU A 607 -0.51 0.90 -3.74
N ARG A 608 -1.70 1.46 -3.49
CA ARG A 608 -1.94 2.86 -3.07
C ARG A 608 -1.43 3.15 -1.67
N LEU A 609 -1.51 2.20 -0.74
CA LEU A 609 -0.94 2.31 0.62
C LEU A 609 0.58 2.49 0.61
N VAL A 610 1.25 1.97 -0.43
CA VAL A 610 2.67 2.23 -0.65
C VAL A 610 2.81 3.57 -1.39
N ASN A 611 2.86 3.59 -2.72
CA ASN A 611 3.25 4.79 -3.47
C ASN A 611 2.57 4.92 -4.85
N LEU A 612 1.52 4.13 -5.14
CA LEU A 612 0.85 4.18 -6.44
C LEU A 612 0.11 5.50 -6.61
N GLY A 613 0.35 6.24 -7.71
CA GLY A 613 -0.42 7.44 -8.05
C GLY A 613 -1.78 7.12 -8.67
N LEU A 614 -2.81 7.91 -8.35
CA LEU A 614 -4.13 7.81 -9.01
C LEU A 614 -4.05 8.14 -10.51
N TRP A 615 -3.24 9.16 -10.86
CA TRP A 615 -3.07 9.58 -12.25
C TRP A 615 -2.51 8.50 -13.17
N PRO A 616 -1.32 7.92 -12.88
CA PRO A 616 -0.76 6.88 -13.73
C PRO A 616 -1.66 5.65 -13.81
N TYR A 617 -2.36 5.33 -12.73
CA TYR A 617 -3.32 4.23 -12.70
C TYR A 617 -4.46 4.41 -13.71
N LEU A 618 -5.25 5.49 -13.58
CA LEU A 618 -6.41 5.71 -14.46
C LEU A 618 -6.00 5.91 -15.93
N HIS A 619 -4.93 6.66 -16.17
CA HIS A 619 -4.47 6.91 -17.54
C HIS A 619 -3.89 5.66 -18.19
N SER A 620 -3.21 4.77 -17.43
CA SER A 620 -2.74 3.50 -17.99
C SER A 620 -3.89 2.64 -18.51
N LYS A 621 -5.04 2.65 -17.81
CA LYS A 621 -6.24 1.95 -18.25
C LYS A 621 -6.85 2.60 -19.49
N LEU A 622 -7.03 3.92 -19.45
CA LEU A 622 -7.59 4.66 -20.58
C LEU A 622 -6.75 4.50 -21.85
N PHE A 623 -5.42 4.54 -21.73
CA PHE A 623 -4.51 4.38 -22.85
C PHE A 623 -4.62 2.99 -23.50
N VAL A 624 -4.54 1.94 -22.68
CA VAL A 624 -4.59 0.55 -23.19
C VAL A 624 -5.97 0.22 -23.74
N LEU A 625 -7.06 0.54 -23.02
CA LEU A 625 -8.42 0.34 -23.52
C LEU A 625 -8.69 1.20 -24.76
N GLY A 626 -8.17 2.42 -24.82
CA GLY A 626 -8.25 3.29 -26.00
C GLY A 626 -7.52 2.73 -27.22
N SER A 627 -6.37 2.06 -27.02
CA SER A 627 -5.68 1.36 -28.10
C SER A 627 -6.45 0.12 -28.59
N VAL A 628 -7.04 -0.65 -27.67
CA VAL A 628 -7.94 -1.77 -28.04
C VAL A 628 -9.17 -1.25 -28.78
N ALA A 629 -9.77 -0.16 -28.30
CA ALA A 629 -10.88 0.53 -28.95
C ALA A 629 -10.53 0.98 -30.37
N LEU A 630 -9.33 1.53 -30.59
CA LEU A 630 -8.88 1.90 -31.93
C LEU A 630 -8.83 0.68 -32.88
N LEU A 631 -8.30 -0.45 -32.41
CA LEU A 631 -8.28 -1.68 -33.20
C LEU A 631 -9.71 -2.20 -33.47
N GLN A 632 -10.60 -2.15 -32.47
CA GLN A 632 -12.01 -2.51 -32.64
C GLN A 632 -12.70 -1.63 -33.68
N THR A 633 -12.43 -0.32 -33.67
CA THR A 633 -12.95 0.61 -34.67
C THR A 633 -12.45 0.27 -36.06
N LEU A 634 -11.17 -0.05 -36.23
CA LEU A 634 -10.63 -0.45 -37.54
C LEU A 634 -11.29 -1.72 -38.06
N LEU A 635 -11.47 -2.74 -37.21
CA LEU A 635 -12.14 -3.98 -37.58
C LEU A 635 -13.63 -3.76 -37.91
N MET A 636 -14.31 -2.95 -37.10
CA MET A 636 -15.71 -2.58 -37.30
C MET A 636 -15.89 -1.83 -38.63
N THR A 637 -15.04 -0.82 -38.88
CA THR A 637 -15.04 -0.04 -40.13
C THR A 637 -14.75 -0.94 -41.33
N GLY A 638 -13.76 -1.84 -41.23
CA GLY A 638 -13.46 -2.81 -42.28
C GLY A 638 -14.65 -3.73 -42.60
N ALA A 639 -15.36 -4.21 -41.58
CA ALA A 639 -16.57 -5.02 -41.78
C ALA A 639 -17.69 -4.24 -42.48
N ILE A 640 -17.86 -2.95 -42.17
CA ILE A 640 -18.84 -2.08 -42.85
C ILE A 640 -18.45 -1.88 -44.32
N LEU A 641 -17.19 -1.53 -44.59
CA LEU A 641 -16.70 -1.27 -45.95
C LEU A 641 -16.73 -2.53 -46.85
N LEU A 642 -16.66 -3.73 -46.26
CA LEU A 642 -16.80 -4.99 -47.00
C LEU A 642 -18.26 -5.40 -47.19
N GLY A 643 -19.15 -5.05 -46.24
CA GLY A 643 -20.54 -5.48 -46.23
C GLY A 643 -21.52 -4.54 -46.95
N PHE A 644 -21.14 -3.29 -47.18
CA PHE A 644 -22.02 -2.24 -47.71
C PHE A 644 -21.32 -1.44 -48.81
N GLN A 645 -22.11 -0.89 -49.74
CA GLN A 645 -21.61 0.06 -50.72
C GLN A 645 -21.26 1.41 -50.04
N ASN A 646 -20.17 2.03 -50.48
CA ASN A 646 -19.64 3.25 -49.87
C ASN A 646 -20.35 4.51 -50.40
N PRO A 647 -21.03 5.30 -49.55
CA PRO A 647 -21.55 6.60 -49.96
C PRO A 647 -20.39 7.58 -50.27
N GLU A 648 -20.70 8.63 -51.02
CA GLU A 648 -19.77 9.71 -51.37
C GLU A 648 -20.15 11.03 -50.67
N PRO A 649 -19.89 11.18 -49.36
CA PRO A 649 -20.16 12.41 -48.64
C PRO A 649 -19.41 13.62 -49.20
N GLU A 650 -20.09 14.76 -49.27
CA GLU A 650 -19.48 16.04 -49.68
C GLU A 650 -18.49 16.61 -48.65
N LEU A 651 -18.67 16.29 -47.36
CA LEU A 651 -17.93 16.91 -46.26
C LEU A 651 -16.50 16.34 -46.08
N ILE A 652 -16.39 15.03 -45.93
CA ILE A 652 -15.15 14.28 -45.65
C ILE A 652 -15.28 12.88 -46.24
N SER A 653 -14.17 12.23 -46.59
CA SER A 653 -14.23 10.85 -47.10
C SER A 653 -14.97 9.92 -46.14
N TRP A 654 -15.84 9.07 -46.70
CA TRP A 654 -16.68 8.14 -45.94
C TRP A 654 -15.87 7.30 -44.95
N GLN A 655 -14.71 6.80 -45.36
CA GLN A 655 -13.86 5.94 -44.53
C GLN A 655 -13.35 6.67 -43.29
N LEU A 656 -12.95 7.94 -43.44
CA LEU A 656 -12.46 8.75 -42.31
C LEU A 656 -13.62 9.17 -41.41
N GLY A 657 -14.74 9.65 -41.98
CA GLY A 657 -15.92 10.04 -41.22
C GLY A 657 -16.51 8.88 -40.41
N LEU A 658 -16.63 7.70 -41.03
CA LEU A 658 -17.08 6.46 -40.41
C LEU A 658 -16.14 6.04 -39.26
N GLY A 659 -14.84 6.07 -39.51
CA GLY A 659 -13.82 5.71 -38.52
C GLY A 659 -13.81 6.65 -37.31
N ILE A 660 -13.84 7.97 -37.54
CA ILE A 660 -13.87 8.98 -36.47
C ILE A 660 -15.15 8.82 -35.64
N THR A 661 -16.32 8.75 -36.29
CA THR A 661 -17.61 8.61 -35.59
C THR A 661 -17.67 7.33 -34.77
N SER A 662 -17.23 6.20 -35.35
CA SER A 662 -17.12 4.91 -34.66
C SER A 662 -16.21 5.01 -33.43
N PHE A 663 -15.01 5.57 -33.59
CA PHE A 663 -14.02 5.69 -32.53
C PHE A 663 -14.52 6.57 -31.39
N LEU A 664 -15.06 7.76 -31.69
CA LEU A 664 -15.58 8.68 -30.67
C LEU A 664 -16.77 8.08 -29.91
N THR A 665 -17.66 7.38 -30.61
CA THR A 665 -18.80 6.68 -29.99
C THR A 665 -18.32 5.59 -29.03
N LEU A 666 -17.38 4.76 -29.46
CA LEU A 666 -16.80 3.69 -28.65
C LEU A 666 -16.02 4.27 -27.46
N PHE A 667 -15.20 5.30 -27.67
CA PHE A 667 -14.41 5.96 -26.63
C PHE A 667 -15.28 6.65 -25.57
N ALA A 668 -16.36 7.32 -25.97
CA ALA A 668 -17.33 7.89 -25.03
C ALA A 668 -18.05 6.81 -24.22
N SER A 669 -18.42 5.69 -24.86
CA SER A 669 -19.06 4.54 -24.21
C SER A 669 -18.12 3.84 -23.23
N LEU A 670 -16.84 3.69 -23.60
CA LEU A 670 -15.77 3.18 -22.75
C LEU A 670 -15.57 4.08 -21.51
N SER A 671 -15.58 5.40 -21.71
CA SER A 671 -15.45 6.36 -20.61
C SER A 671 -16.63 6.27 -19.63
N LEU A 672 -17.85 6.07 -20.14
CA LEU A 672 -19.04 5.81 -19.32
C LEU A 672 -18.91 4.49 -18.53
N GLY A 673 -18.42 3.43 -19.17
CA GLY A 673 -18.21 2.15 -18.50
C GLY A 673 -17.15 2.21 -17.40
N LEU A 674 -16.06 2.97 -17.59
CA LEU A 674 -15.07 3.24 -16.54
C LEU A 674 -15.68 3.98 -15.34
N LEU A 675 -16.55 4.97 -15.58
CA LEU A 675 -17.27 5.67 -14.51
C LEU A 675 -18.11 4.70 -13.69
N VAL A 676 -18.89 3.86 -14.36
CA VAL A 676 -19.73 2.85 -13.70
C VAL A 676 -18.87 1.85 -12.94
N SER A 677 -17.73 1.45 -13.50
CA SER A 677 -16.75 0.60 -12.82
C SER A 677 -16.21 1.22 -11.54
N ALA A 678 -15.89 2.52 -11.56
CA ALA A 678 -15.43 3.24 -10.37
C ALA A 678 -16.52 3.38 -9.31
N VAL A 679 -17.80 3.45 -9.69
CA VAL A 679 -18.93 3.57 -8.76
C VAL A 679 -19.34 2.22 -8.16
N ALA A 680 -19.27 1.15 -8.95
CA ALA A 680 -19.69 -0.19 -8.54
C ALA A 680 -18.92 -0.70 -7.31
N LYS A 681 -19.60 -1.52 -6.49
CA LYS A 681 -19.02 -2.18 -5.31
C LYS A 681 -18.37 -3.52 -5.65
N ASN A 682 -18.88 -4.20 -6.67
CA ASN A 682 -18.35 -5.47 -7.15
C ASN A 682 -18.61 -5.63 -8.66
N SER A 683 -17.96 -6.61 -9.28
CA SER A 683 -18.06 -6.87 -10.72
C SER A 683 -19.47 -7.25 -11.17
N ALA A 684 -20.23 -7.96 -10.34
CA ALA A 684 -21.62 -8.34 -10.66
C ALA A 684 -22.51 -7.10 -10.83
N GLN A 685 -22.43 -6.15 -9.90
CA GLN A 685 -23.17 -4.88 -9.97
C GLN A 685 -22.82 -4.09 -11.24
N ALA A 686 -21.53 -4.06 -11.63
CA ALA A 686 -21.11 -3.41 -12.85
C ALA A 686 -21.71 -4.06 -14.11
N ASN A 687 -21.76 -5.40 -14.19
CA ASN A 687 -22.40 -6.09 -15.33
C ASN A 687 -23.91 -5.88 -15.37
N SER A 688 -24.59 -5.88 -14.22
CA SER A 688 -26.02 -5.61 -14.16
C SER A 688 -26.39 -4.19 -14.59
N ALA A 689 -25.42 -3.26 -14.66
CA ALA A 689 -25.64 -1.93 -15.21
C ALA A 689 -25.74 -1.93 -16.74
N LEU A 690 -25.18 -2.92 -17.44
CA LEU A 690 -25.11 -2.92 -18.91
C LEU A 690 -26.49 -2.74 -19.59
N PRO A 691 -27.55 -3.52 -19.24
CA PRO A 691 -28.87 -3.30 -19.83
C PRO A 691 -29.50 -1.95 -19.44
N LEU A 692 -29.27 -1.51 -18.20
CA LEU A 692 -29.78 -0.22 -17.68
C LEU A 692 -29.15 0.98 -18.40
N LEU A 693 -27.92 0.82 -18.90
CA LEU A 693 -27.24 1.84 -19.70
C LEU A 693 -27.65 1.75 -21.17
N LEU A 694 -27.81 0.55 -21.73
CA LEU A 694 -28.10 0.37 -23.16
C LEU A 694 -29.55 0.69 -23.53
N LEU A 695 -30.54 0.28 -22.73
CA LEU A 695 -31.94 0.47 -23.07
C LEU A 695 -32.31 1.95 -23.27
N PRO A 696 -31.91 2.89 -22.40
CA PRO A 696 -32.13 4.32 -22.66
C PRO A 696 -31.45 4.81 -23.94
N GLN A 697 -30.23 4.34 -24.22
CA GLN A 697 -29.52 4.70 -25.45
C GLN A 697 -30.30 4.24 -26.69
N ILE A 698 -30.92 3.06 -26.64
CA ILE A 698 -31.73 2.52 -27.73
C ILE A 698 -33.01 3.35 -27.91
N ILE A 699 -33.76 3.56 -26.82
CA ILE A 699 -35.08 4.22 -26.82
C ILE A 699 -34.95 5.69 -27.22
N PHE A 700 -34.00 6.42 -26.64
CA PHE A 700 -33.85 7.87 -26.84
C PHE A 700 -32.81 8.22 -27.91
N SER A 701 -32.50 7.28 -28.82
CA SER A 701 -31.63 7.53 -29.98
C SER A 701 -32.24 8.51 -30.99
N GLY A 702 -33.57 8.57 -31.07
CA GLY A 702 -34.30 9.33 -32.07
C GLY A 702 -34.59 8.58 -33.37
N VAL A 703 -34.25 7.28 -33.44
CA VAL A 703 -34.50 6.42 -34.62
C VAL A 703 -35.77 5.58 -34.47
N LEU A 704 -35.95 4.94 -33.31
CA LEU A 704 -37.09 4.05 -33.06
C LEU A 704 -38.38 4.78 -32.70
N PHE A 705 -38.25 5.96 -32.08
CA PHE A 705 -39.37 6.76 -31.59
C PHE A 705 -39.12 8.23 -31.95
N LYS A 706 -40.19 8.94 -32.35
CA LYS A 706 -40.13 10.40 -32.53
C LYS A 706 -39.91 11.06 -31.15
N MET A 707 -38.97 12.00 -31.08
CA MET A 707 -38.57 12.65 -29.83
C MET A 707 -39.32 13.96 -29.66
N GLU A 708 -40.38 13.95 -28.84
CA GLU A 708 -41.20 15.14 -28.58
C GLU A 708 -41.13 15.58 -27.10
N GLY A 709 -41.34 16.88 -26.87
CA GLY A 709 -41.41 17.46 -25.53
C GLY A 709 -40.20 17.15 -24.66
N PHE A 710 -40.44 16.58 -23.47
CA PHE A 710 -39.38 16.26 -22.50
C PHE A 710 -38.43 15.15 -22.98
N ALA A 711 -38.91 14.18 -23.77
CA ALA A 711 -38.08 13.08 -24.28
C ALA A 711 -36.95 13.60 -25.19
N SER A 712 -37.20 14.67 -25.95
CA SER A 712 -36.18 15.36 -26.77
C SER A 712 -35.03 15.90 -25.91
N LYS A 713 -35.32 16.53 -24.77
CA LYS A 713 -34.29 17.02 -23.85
C LYS A 713 -33.48 15.88 -23.23
N LEU A 714 -34.15 14.76 -22.90
CA LEU A 714 -33.48 13.58 -22.34
C LEU A 714 -32.55 12.91 -23.36
N SER A 715 -32.94 12.93 -24.64
CA SER A 715 -32.16 12.36 -25.74
C SER A 715 -30.78 13.01 -25.92
N TRP A 716 -30.61 14.28 -25.51
CA TRP A 716 -29.32 14.98 -25.58
C TRP A 716 -28.25 14.39 -24.66
N PHE A 717 -28.64 13.61 -23.66
CA PHE A 717 -27.71 12.89 -22.79
C PHE A 717 -27.30 11.51 -23.34
N MET A 718 -27.90 11.07 -24.44
CA MET A 718 -27.60 9.77 -25.04
C MET A 718 -26.46 9.88 -26.06
N LEU A 719 -25.47 9.01 -25.92
CA LEU A 719 -24.38 8.86 -26.89
C LEU A 719 -24.90 8.40 -28.25
N SER A 720 -25.92 7.54 -28.24
CA SER A 720 -26.52 7.02 -29.47
C SER A 720 -27.11 8.11 -30.36
N ARG A 721 -27.70 9.15 -29.77
CA ARG A 721 -28.26 10.28 -30.52
C ARG A 721 -27.20 11.02 -31.32
N TRP A 722 -26.10 11.40 -30.66
CA TRP A 722 -25.01 12.13 -31.31
C TRP A 722 -24.25 11.25 -32.33
N SER A 723 -24.14 9.95 -32.05
CA SER A 723 -23.54 8.98 -32.96
C SER A 723 -24.37 8.81 -34.25
N VAL A 724 -25.68 8.58 -34.12
CA VAL A 724 -26.57 8.48 -35.28
C VAL A 724 -26.67 9.82 -36.01
N GLY A 725 -26.69 10.96 -35.31
CA GLY A 725 -26.65 12.28 -35.92
C GLY A 725 -25.41 12.47 -36.82
N ALA A 726 -24.23 12.12 -36.32
CA ALA A 726 -22.98 12.17 -37.10
C ALA A 726 -23.02 11.22 -38.30
N TYR A 727 -23.46 9.98 -38.13
CA TYR A 727 -23.60 9.06 -39.27
C TYR A 727 -24.62 9.54 -40.29
N GLY A 728 -25.76 10.05 -39.85
CA GLY A 728 -26.83 10.54 -40.73
C GLY A 728 -26.38 11.75 -41.54
N ALA A 729 -25.60 12.66 -40.94
CA ALA A 729 -24.98 13.78 -41.64
C ALA A 729 -23.87 13.34 -42.62
N LEU A 730 -23.15 12.25 -42.33
CA LEU A 730 -22.12 11.69 -43.22
C LEU A 730 -22.70 10.95 -44.43
N VAL A 731 -23.88 10.34 -44.30
CA VAL A 731 -24.54 9.64 -45.41
C VAL A 731 -25.52 10.56 -46.16
N ASP A 732 -25.81 11.73 -45.60
CA ASP A 732 -26.86 12.66 -46.05
C ASP A 732 -28.23 11.98 -46.15
N VAL A 733 -28.74 11.55 -44.99
CA VAL A 733 -30.06 10.91 -44.88
C VAL A 733 -31.19 11.82 -45.35
N ASN A 734 -31.03 13.15 -45.27
CA ASN A 734 -32.05 14.09 -45.71
C ASN A 734 -32.22 14.05 -47.24
N ALA A 735 -31.12 13.90 -48.00
CA ALA A 735 -31.17 13.76 -49.46
C ALA A 735 -31.83 12.46 -49.94
N MET A 736 -32.03 11.47 -49.08
CA MET A 736 -32.72 10.21 -49.42
C MET A 736 -34.25 10.33 -49.41
N VAL A 737 -34.79 11.48 -48.99
CA VAL A 737 -36.23 11.75 -48.99
C VAL A 737 -36.62 12.37 -50.34
N PRO A 738 -37.60 11.79 -51.06
CA PRO A 738 -38.16 12.40 -52.27
C PRO A 738 -38.60 13.86 -52.06
N GLU A 739 -38.23 14.75 -53.00
CA GLU A 739 -38.63 16.17 -52.97
C GLU A 739 -40.10 16.39 -53.34
N GLU A 740 -40.69 15.50 -54.13
CA GLU A 740 -42.08 15.61 -54.60
C GLU A 740 -43.06 14.88 -53.67
N GLU A 741 -44.16 15.55 -53.30
CA GLU A 741 -45.27 14.94 -52.56
C GLU A 741 -45.91 13.83 -53.41
N ILE A 742 -45.75 12.58 -52.96
CA ILE A 742 -46.42 11.44 -53.59
C ILE A 742 -47.90 11.54 -53.25
N LEU A 743 -48.73 11.88 -54.24
CA LEU A 743 -50.18 11.96 -54.07
C LEU A 743 -50.80 10.55 -54.09
N ASN A 744 -51.76 10.32 -53.19
CA ASN A 744 -52.58 9.12 -53.22
C ASN A 744 -53.44 9.13 -54.50
N PHE A 745 -53.25 8.12 -55.35
CA PHE A 745 -53.92 8.00 -56.64
C PHE A 745 -55.46 8.08 -56.56
N TYR A 746 -56.06 7.67 -55.45
CA TYR A 746 -57.52 7.64 -55.28
C TYR A 746 -58.09 8.86 -54.54
N THR A 747 -57.32 9.48 -53.64
CA THR A 747 -57.81 10.61 -52.82
C THR A 747 -57.23 11.96 -53.22
N GLY A 748 -56.15 11.99 -54.01
CA GLY A 748 -55.44 13.22 -54.37
C GLY A 748 -54.73 13.90 -53.19
N GLU A 749 -54.73 13.28 -52.01
CA GLU A 749 -54.06 13.79 -50.81
C GLU A 749 -52.60 13.31 -50.76
N PRO A 750 -51.66 14.12 -50.27
CA PRO A 750 -50.27 13.70 -50.10
C PRO A 750 -50.16 12.53 -49.13
N ILE A 751 -49.45 11.48 -49.55
CA ILE A 751 -49.13 10.35 -48.70
C ILE A 751 -48.15 10.85 -47.63
N PRO A 752 -48.46 10.70 -46.32
CA PRO A 752 -47.56 11.15 -45.28
C PRO A 752 -46.25 10.38 -45.39
N MET A 753 -45.16 11.12 -45.57
CA MET A 753 -43.84 10.54 -45.69
C MET A 753 -43.46 9.84 -44.37
N PRO A 754 -42.87 8.65 -44.43
CA PRO A 754 -42.48 7.92 -43.22
C PRO A 754 -41.33 8.60 -42.46
N PHE A 755 -40.66 9.57 -43.08
CA PHE A 755 -39.56 10.33 -42.52
C PHE A 755 -39.54 11.75 -43.12
N ASP A 756 -39.40 12.75 -42.25
CA ASP A 756 -39.31 14.16 -42.62
C ASP A 756 -37.86 14.63 -42.49
N PRO A 757 -37.30 15.42 -43.42
CA PRO A 757 -35.96 15.98 -43.29
C PRO A 757 -35.79 16.75 -41.98
N THR A 758 -34.66 16.55 -41.29
CA THR A 758 -34.41 17.18 -39.99
C THR A 758 -33.03 17.84 -39.92
N PRO A 759 -32.87 18.93 -39.14
CA PRO A 759 -31.57 19.56 -38.93
C PRO A 759 -30.57 18.64 -38.20
N VAL A 760 -31.03 17.54 -37.59
CA VAL A 760 -30.16 16.57 -36.91
C VAL A 760 -29.22 15.88 -37.90
N TYR A 761 -29.66 15.65 -39.13
CA TYR A 761 -28.90 14.94 -40.17
C TYR A 761 -28.44 15.87 -41.29
N GLU A 762 -28.47 17.19 -41.07
CA GLU A 762 -27.99 18.15 -42.06
C GLU A 762 -26.50 17.91 -42.36
N PRO A 763 -26.12 17.76 -43.64
CA PRO A 763 -24.75 17.49 -44.08
C PRO A 763 -23.89 18.76 -44.03
N ALA A 764 -23.77 19.36 -42.84
CA ALA A 764 -22.96 20.55 -42.59
C ALA A 764 -21.80 20.27 -41.64
N TRP A 765 -20.62 20.86 -41.90
CA TRP A 765 -19.46 20.78 -41.00
C TRP A 765 -19.79 21.23 -39.57
N GLN A 766 -20.66 22.23 -39.41
CA GLN A 766 -21.10 22.71 -38.09
C GLN A 766 -21.87 21.62 -37.32
N ASN A 767 -22.78 20.92 -37.99
CA ASN A 767 -23.55 19.83 -37.39
C ASN A 767 -22.65 18.61 -37.09
N LEU A 768 -21.80 18.20 -38.04
CA LEU A 768 -20.88 17.07 -37.83
C LEU A 768 -19.90 17.34 -36.68
N ALA A 769 -19.32 18.55 -36.63
CA ALA A 769 -18.43 18.96 -35.55
C ALA A 769 -19.15 19.03 -34.20
N LEU A 770 -20.42 19.46 -34.16
CA LEU A 770 -21.23 19.45 -32.94
C LEU A 770 -21.41 18.02 -32.42
N ASN A 771 -21.79 17.08 -33.28
CA ASN A 771 -21.98 15.68 -32.89
C ASN A 771 -20.68 15.06 -32.33
N TRP A 772 -19.55 15.24 -33.02
CA TRP A 772 -18.25 14.77 -32.54
C TRP A 772 -17.80 15.47 -31.25
N GLY A 773 -18.03 16.79 -31.16
CA GLY A 773 -17.74 17.59 -29.97
C GLY A 773 -18.53 17.13 -28.75
N MET A 774 -19.81 16.79 -28.92
CA MET A 774 -20.65 16.27 -27.84
C MET A 774 -20.19 14.88 -27.37
N LEU A 775 -19.81 13.98 -28.28
CA LEU A 775 -19.24 12.68 -27.90
C LEU A 775 -17.94 12.85 -27.08
N LEU A 776 -17.05 13.76 -27.48
CA LEU A 776 -15.83 14.10 -26.74
C LEU A 776 -16.13 14.73 -25.38
N LEU A 777 -17.12 15.63 -25.31
CA LEU A 777 -17.55 16.26 -24.07
C LEU A 777 -18.08 15.21 -23.08
N HIS A 778 -18.91 14.29 -23.54
CA HIS A 778 -19.38 13.17 -22.72
C HIS A 778 -18.20 12.34 -22.18
N ALA A 779 -17.25 11.97 -23.04
CA ALA A 779 -16.06 11.24 -22.62
C ALA A 779 -15.28 12.00 -21.53
N ALA A 780 -15.02 13.30 -21.73
CA ALA A 780 -14.32 14.15 -20.77
C ALA A 780 -15.06 14.25 -19.42
N ILE A 781 -16.38 14.43 -19.44
CA ILE A 781 -17.22 14.49 -18.24
C ILE A 781 -17.13 13.15 -17.48
N TYR A 782 -17.31 12.01 -18.17
CA TYR A 782 -17.28 10.70 -17.52
C TYR A 782 -15.90 10.38 -16.92
N LEU A 783 -14.81 10.72 -17.61
CA LEU A 783 -13.45 10.56 -17.07
C LEU A 783 -13.18 11.49 -15.88
N GLY A 784 -13.65 12.73 -15.93
CA GLY A 784 -13.57 13.67 -14.81
C GLY A 784 -14.32 13.17 -13.58
N LEU A 785 -15.54 12.65 -13.76
CA LEU A 785 -16.32 12.04 -12.68
C LEU A 785 -15.65 10.77 -12.14
N THR A 786 -15.09 9.93 -13.01
CA THR A 786 -14.33 8.72 -12.64
C THR A 786 -13.17 9.09 -11.71
N TRP A 787 -12.40 10.12 -12.09
CA TRP A 787 -11.32 10.65 -11.27
C TRP A 787 -11.81 11.17 -9.92
N CYS A 788 -12.85 12.01 -9.91
CA CYS A 788 -13.40 12.57 -8.67
C CYS A 788 -13.89 11.48 -7.72
N TRP A 789 -14.56 10.46 -8.24
CA TRP A 789 -15.07 9.35 -7.43
C TRP A 789 -13.94 8.50 -6.85
N GLN A 790 -12.93 8.18 -7.66
CA GLN A 790 -11.79 7.41 -7.19
C GLN A 790 -10.96 8.20 -6.16
N LYS A 791 -10.77 9.50 -6.36
CA LYS A 791 -10.10 10.38 -5.38
C LYS A 791 -10.86 10.46 -4.05
N ARG A 792 -12.20 10.36 -4.05
CA ARG A 792 -13.00 10.27 -2.81
C ARG A 792 -12.83 8.94 -2.10
N LYS A 793 -12.62 7.84 -2.82
CA LYS A 793 -12.29 6.52 -2.24
C LYS A 793 -10.88 6.50 -1.64
N ASP A 794 -9.98 7.36 -2.13
CA ASP A 794 -8.59 7.47 -1.68
C ASP A 794 -8.39 8.18 -0.33
N SER A 795 -9.39 8.89 0.21
CA SER A 795 -9.27 9.57 1.50
C SER A 795 -9.34 8.59 2.66
N PHE A 796 -8.21 7.94 2.94
CA PHE A 796 -7.95 7.23 4.19
C PHE A 796 -7.71 8.20 5.35
#